data_AF-A0A3B7R1B9-F1
#
_entry.id   AF-A0A3B7R1B9-F1
#
_cell.length_a   1.000
_cell.length_b   1.000
_cell.length_c   1.000
_cell.angle_alpha   90.00
_cell.angle_beta   90.00
_cell.angle_gamma   90.00
#
_symmetry.space_group_name_H-M   'P 1'
#
loop_
_entity.id
_entity.type
_entity.pdbx_description
1 polymer ?
#
loop_
_entity_poly.entity_id
_entity_poly.type
_entity_poly.pdbx_seq_one_letter_code
_entity_poly.pdbx_strand_id
1 'polypeptide(L)'
;MMRPSALLPLALPALLAACTTARVPQNAAALNQFAADTTLRRIATAQDQRQTAALRPFLQSPKVRYRQAAASAFGSVQDKAALPDLLGALSDAAPEVRQAAAFALGQTADSAAAAPLANQINTETDARVRRTQLEALGKCVGKGSVALLLRVPANPGADTLATIGQAWGLYRAGLRGITSETSVRRAVSLLARQQPLEARLAAAQTLARTPRLDLTAYEAPVATAATSDPSYAVRAGATAALGKVKTPGLAATLASILRRDTDYRVRVAALRAMNASMYVPVKEAAWAALDDANAQVAVTAAEFFLNHASGETGQLFRDKAERMNSWRARSVLFAAALKHASAEEKEPIRKAIQQRYAGAAANPYEQAFLLKALGEDPGAYAFIEQATFAPKQPAVVSTYGIEALVALRNNPAFPAGQQPLFIQTLEKAIASNDVALIGTAAGALHDAKLNLRNEYRNLDLLRQAQQRIVLPRDVEAWQALQQALDFLESKATPTPTPSAAAQHPIDWKLVAGIPAGQRAVVHTSKGDVVLRLLVEEAPGSVASFVQLVHQGFYNGKNFHRVVPNFVAQGGCPRGDGWGGTDYTLRSEFADRQYAEGAVGLASAGKDTESCQWFITHSPTPHLDGRYTIFAVVERGMEVVHRIDIGDQIRSVELQKP
;
A
#
# COMPACT_ATOMS: atom_id res chain seq x y z
N MET A 1 43.37 83.07 -21.94
CA MET A 1 43.86 82.92 -20.53
C MET A 1 42.60 82.72 -19.69
N MET A 2 42.32 81.64 -18.97
CA MET A 2 43.09 80.58 -18.31
C MET A 2 42.49 79.19 -18.65
N ARG A 3 43.32 78.15 -18.60
CA ARG A 3 42.96 76.73 -18.90
C ARG A 3 42.39 76.03 -17.65
N PRO A 4 41.48 75.05 -17.80
CA PRO A 4 40.94 74.28 -16.69
C PRO A 4 41.79 73.04 -16.36
N SER A 5 41.82 72.72 -15.06
CA SER A 5 42.65 71.70 -14.40
C SER A 5 42.19 70.26 -14.66
N ALA A 6 43.17 69.40 -14.90
CA ALA A 6 43.02 67.96 -15.07
C ALA A 6 43.05 67.22 -13.72
N LEU A 7 42.19 66.20 -13.60
CA LEU A 7 42.09 65.25 -12.48
C LEU A 7 43.11 64.11 -12.64
N LEU A 8 43.84 63.79 -11.58
CA LEU A 8 44.75 62.64 -11.47
C LEU A 8 43.97 61.31 -11.33
N PRO A 9 44.45 60.19 -11.90
CA PRO A 9 44.05 58.85 -11.51
C PRO A 9 45.01 58.24 -10.47
N LEU A 10 44.46 57.65 -9.41
CA LEU A 10 45.19 56.84 -8.42
C LEU A 10 45.28 55.37 -8.86
N ALA A 11 46.46 54.77 -8.66
CA ALA A 11 46.79 53.40 -9.01
C ALA A 11 46.19 52.36 -8.03
N LEU A 12 45.75 51.22 -8.60
CA LEU A 12 45.36 49.99 -7.88
C LEU A 12 46.60 49.19 -7.43
N PRO A 13 46.56 48.52 -6.26
CA PRO A 13 47.33 47.31 -6.02
C PRO A 13 46.44 46.06 -6.14
N ALA A 14 46.92 45.07 -6.89
CA ALA A 14 46.33 43.74 -7.00
C ALA A 14 46.67 42.89 -5.76
N LEU A 15 45.64 42.37 -5.07
CA LEU A 15 45.76 41.38 -4.00
C LEU A 15 45.40 40.00 -4.55
N LEU A 16 46.40 39.13 -4.67
CA LEU A 16 46.26 37.70 -4.90
C LEU A 16 45.70 37.04 -3.64
N ALA A 17 44.42 36.66 -3.66
CA ALA A 17 43.81 35.83 -2.63
C ALA A 17 44.03 34.35 -2.95
N ALA A 18 44.78 33.65 -2.11
CA ALA A 18 44.93 32.21 -2.15
C ALA A 18 43.61 31.51 -1.79
N CYS A 19 43.06 30.71 -2.70
CA CYS A 19 41.92 29.84 -2.43
C CYS A 19 42.34 28.67 -1.54
N THR A 20 42.18 28.80 -0.23
CA THR A 20 42.10 27.64 0.66
C THR A 20 40.69 27.07 0.57
N THR A 21 40.54 25.91 -0.08
CA THR A 21 39.31 25.11 0.00
C THR A 21 39.12 24.69 1.46
N ALA A 22 38.23 25.39 2.17
CA ALA A 22 37.79 24.96 3.49
C ALA A 22 37.16 23.57 3.37
N ARG A 23 37.83 22.55 3.90
CA ARG A 23 37.26 21.22 4.12
C ARG A 23 36.03 21.43 5.02
N VAL A 24 34.84 21.22 4.47
CA VAL A 24 33.62 21.07 5.28
C VAL A 24 33.89 19.93 6.27
N PRO A 25 33.73 20.13 7.59
CA PRO A 25 33.87 19.05 8.55
C PRO A 25 32.86 17.95 8.20
N GLN A 26 33.31 16.73 8.00
CA GLN A 26 32.44 15.56 8.03
C GLN A 26 31.83 15.50 9.43
N ASN A 27 30.59 15.96 9.58
CA ASN A 27 29.84 15.78 10.83
C ASN A 27 29.78 14.29 11.12
N ALA A 28 30.36 13.84 12.24
CA ALA A 28 30.14 12.49 12.74
C ALA A 28 28.63 12.24 12.80
N ALA A 29 28.17 11.13 12.20
CA ALA A 29 26.74 10.88 12.13
C ALA A 29 26.12 10.83 13.53
N ALA A 30 25.02 11.55 13.71
CA ALA A 30 24.35 11.65 14.99
C ALA A 30 23.89 10.25 15.45
N LEU A 31 24.22 9.90 16.70
CA LEU A 31 23.72 8.70 17.36
C LEU A 31 22.19 8.77 17.46
N ASN A 32 21.52 7.63 17.30
CA ASN A 32 20.07 7.56 17.51
C ASN A 32 19.70 7.65 19.01
N GLN A 33 18.46 8.01 19.30
CA GLN A 33 17.96 8.17 20.67
C GLN A 33 18.11 6.93 21.59
N PHE A 34 18.16 5.72 21.03
CA PHE A 34 18.30 4.49 21.79
C PHE A 34 19.76 4.15 22.11
N ALA A 35 20.75 4.80 21.48
CA ALA A 35 22.17 4.45 21.63
C ALA A 35 22.67 4.55 23.08
N ALA A 36 22.16 5.50 23.87
CA ALA A 36 22.54 5.70 25.27
C ALA A 36 21.37 5.68 26.27
N ASP A 37 20.10 5.70 25.81
CA ASP A 37 18.94 5.80 26.70
C ASP A 37 18.29 4.43 26.98
N THR A 38 18.68 3.80 28.09
CA THR A 38 18.14 2.49 28.50
C THR A 38 16.66 2.55 28.88
N THR A 39 16.13 3.71 29.27
CA THR A 39 14.71 3.87 29.56
C THR A 39 13.88 3.85 28.29
N LEU A 40 14.31 4.54 27.23
CA LEU A 40 13.65 4.44 25.92
C LEU A 40 13.67 3.02 25.37
N ARG A 41 14.76 2.28 25.56
CA ARG A 41 14.81 0.84 25.20
C ARG A 41 13.77 0.03 25.97
N ARG A 42 13.62 0.26 27.28
CA ARG A 42 12.59 -0.43 28.09
C ARG A 42 11.18 -0.13 27.61
N ILE A 43 10.88 1.13 27.27
CA ILE A 43 9.57 1.53 26.73
C ILE A 43 9.32 0.85 25.38
N ALA A 44 10.28 0.89 24.46
CA ALA A 44 10.16 0.26 23.15
C ALA A 44 10.11 -1.28 23.22
N THR A 45 10.81 -1.91 24.16
CA THR A 45 10.67 -3.36 24.42
C THR A 45 9.28 -3.69 24.97
N ALA A 46 8.73 -2.88 25.87
CA ALA A 46 7.37 -3.09 26.36
C ALA A 46 6.31 -2.86 25.26
N GLN A 47 6.55 -1.92 24.34
CA GLN A 47 5.77 -1.74 23.12
C GLN A 47 5.79 -3.02 22.27
N ASP A 48 6.98 -3.48 21.89
CA ASP A 48 7.21 -4.67 21.07
C ASP A 48 6.51 -5.91 21.67
N GLN A 49 6.71 -6.14 22.97
CA GLN A 49 6.12 -7.26 23.71
C GLN A 49 4.63 -7.08 24.05
N ARG A 50 4.00 -5.97 23.63
CA ARG A 50 2.59 -5.63 23.89
C ARG A 50 2.22 -5.59 25.39
N GLN A 51 3.15 -5.13 26.23
CA GLN A 51 3.01 -5.16 27.69
C GLN A 51 2.44 -3.86 28.27
N THR A 52 1.11 -3.73 28.30
CA THR A 52 0.40 -2.59 28.90
C THR A 52 0.85 -2.27 30.33
N ALA A 53 0.96 -3.30 31.18
CA ALA A 53 1.35 -3.12 32.58
C ALA A 53 2.76 -2.54 32.75
N ALA A 54 3.70 -2.92 31.87
CA ALA A 54 5.07 -2.42 31.89
C ALA A 54 5.19 -0.98 31.37
N LEU A 55 4.28 -0.55 30.48
CA LEU A 55 4.26 0.81 29.92
C LEU A 55 3.66 1.85 30.88
N ARG A 56 2.62 1.48 31.64
CA ARG A 56 1.85 2.40 32.49
C ARG A 56 2.70 3.30 33.41
N PRO A 57 3.73 2.79 34.13
CA PRO A 57 4.52 3.64 35.03
C PRO A 57 5.23 4.81 34.32
N PHE A 58 5.57 4.65 33.04
CA PHE A 58 6.28 5.68 32.29
C PHE A 58 5.39 6.87 31.90
N LEU A 59 4.06 6.71 31.89
CA LEU A 59 3.12 7.83 31.72
C LEU A 59 3.16 8.82 32.89
N GLN A 60 3.70 8.42 34.05
CA GLN A 60 3.86 9.29 35.22
C GLN A 60 5.31 9.73 35.45
N SER A 61 6.18 9.51 34.47
CA SER A 61 7.60 9.90 34.56
C SER A 61 7.75 11.42 34.72
N PRO A 62 8.70 11.89 35.57
CA PRO A 62 9.02 13.31 35.65
C PRO A 62 9.57 13.88 34.33
N LYS A 63 10.18 13.02 33.49
CA LYS A 63 10.71 13.42 32.17
C LYS A 63 9.63 13.32 31.09
N VAL A 64 9.34 14.44 30.43
CA VAL A 64 8.37 14.57 29.32
C VAL A 64 8.60 13.53 28.23
N ARG A 65 9.85 13.36 27.78
CA ARG A 65 10.22 12.40 26.72
C ARG A 65 9.77 10.96 27.00
N TYR A 66 9.76 10.53 28.26
CA TYR A 66 9.36 9.17 28.63
C TYR A 66 7.85 9.03 28.70
N ARG A 67 7.13 10.08 29.13
CA ARG A 67 5.66 10.13 29.06
C ARG A 67 5.20 10.09 27.61
N GLN A 68 5.82 10.89 26.74
CA GLN A 68 5.54 10.91 25.31
C GLN A 68 5.82 9.56 24.65
N ALA A 69 6.99 8.95 24.91
CA ALA A 69 7.34 7.64 24.36
C ALA A 69 6.37 6.56 24.82
N ALA A 70 5.98 6.56 26.11
CA ALA A 70 5.02 5.61 26.65
C ALA A 70 3.61 5.80 26.06
N ALA A 71 3.13 7.03 25.94
CA ALA A 71 1.85 7.33 25.30
C ALA A 71 1.85 6.88 23.83
N SER A 72 2.93 7.15 23.09
CA SER A 72 3.08 6.74 21.69
C SER A 72 3.10 5.21 21.54
N ALA A 73 3.76 4.51 22.47
CA ALA A 73 3.84 3.05 22.47
C ALA A 73 2.46 2.37 22.51
N PHE A 74 1.50 2.96 23.23
CA PHE A 74 0.13 2.46 23.23
C PHE A 74 -0.55 2.49 21.86
N GLY A 75 -0.08 3.31 20.92
CA GLY A 75 -0.54 3.31 19.53
C GLY A 75 -0.23 2.00 18.77
N SER A 76 0.85 1.31 19.15
CA SER A 76 1.20 -0.02 18.65
C SER A 76 0.58 -1.13 19.49
N VAL A 77 0.50 -0.96 20.82
CA VAL A 77 -0.12 -1.96 21.71
C VAL A 77 -1.62 -2.09 21.43
N GLN A 78 -2.35 -0.97 21.34
CA GLN A 78 -3.79 -0.88 21.07
C GLN A 78 -4.66 -1.67 22.08
N ASP A 79 -4.16 -1.89 23.28
CA ASP A 79 -4.92 -2.51 24.37
C ASP A 79 -5.91 -1.50 24.97
N LYS A 80 -7.19 -1.85 24.94
CA LYS A 80 -8.28 -1.03 25.47
C LYS A 80 -8.19 -0.82 26.98
N ALA A 81 -7.47 -1.67 27.71
CA ALA A 81 -7.22 -1.48 29.13
C ALA A 81 -6.44 -0.19 29.42
N ALA A 82 -5.70 0.36 28.45
CA ALA A 82 -4.99 1.63 28.60
C ALA A 82 -5.87 2.88 28.41
N LEU A 83 -7.17 2.71 28.08
CA LEU A 83 -8.06 3.84 27.79
C LEU A 83 -8.11 4.88 28.93
N PRO A 84 -8.30 4.51 30.21
CA PRO A 84 -8.30 5.51 31.30
C PRO A 84 -6.97 6.27 31.41
N ASP A 85 -5.84 5.56 31.24
CA ASP A 85 -4.50 6.14 31.31
C ASP A 85 -4.29 7.19 30.19
N LEU A 86 -4.69 6.84 28.97
CA LEU A 86 -4.57 7.71 27.80
C LEU A 86 -5.51 8.92 27.86
N LEU A 87 -6.73 8.75 28.38
CA LEU A 87 -7.65 9.85 28.61
C LEU A 87 -7.09 10.83 29.66
N GLY A 88 -6.43 10.33 30.72
CA GLY A 88 -5.72 11.17 31.67
C GLY A 88 -4.57 11.95 31.02
N ALA A 89 -3.81 11.30 30.13
CA ALA A 89 -2.69 11.92 29.43
C ALA A 89 -3.09 13.02 28.43
N LEU A 90 -4.36 13.10 28.03
CA LEU A 90 -4.88 14.25 27.26
C LEU A 90 -4.84 15.58 28.04
N SER A 91 -4.66 15.53 29.36
CA SER A 91 -4.53 16.72 30.23
C SER A 91 -3.08 16.98 30.67
N ASP A 92 -2.09 16.30 30.07
CA ASP A 92 -0.68 16.52 30.40
C ASP A 92 -0.25 17.96 30.10
N ALA A 93 0.62 18.53 30.94
CA ALA A 93 1.16 19.87 30.75
C ALA A 93 1.94 20.01 29.42
N ALA A 94 2.61 18.94 28.98
CA ALA A 94 3.41 18.94 27.75
C ALA A 94 2.55 18.59 26.52
N PRO A 95 2.53 19.43 25.47
CA PRO A 95 1.73 19.19 24.27
C PRO A 95 2.13 17.90 23.53
N GLU A 96 3.41 17.53 23.55
CA GLU A 96 3.90 16.31 22.89
C GLU A 96 3.30 15.04 23.50
N VAL A 97 3.05 15.04 24.82
CA VAL A 97 2.40 13.93 25.52
C VAL A 97 0.92 13.88 25.16
N ARG A 98 0.23 15.03 25.12
CA ARG A 98 -1.18 15.12 24.71
C ARG A 98 -1.37 14.65 23.27
N GLN A 99 -0.47 15.02 22.36
CA GLN A 99 -0.49 14.56 20.97
C GLN A 99 -0.31 13.04 20.88
N ALA A 100 0.69 12.49 21.58
CA ALA A 100 0.94 11.05 21.61
C ALA A 100 -0.26 10.28 22.19
N ALA A 101 -0.90 10.80 23.24
CA ALA A 101 -2.11 10.23 23.82
C ALA A 101 -3.28 10.25 22.83
N ALA A 102 -3.50 11.37 22.12
CA ALA A 102 -4.53 11.47 21.09
C ALA A 102 -4.30 10.47 19.95
N PHE A 103 -3.06 10.35 19.46
CA PHE A 103 -2.70 9.34 18.45
C PHE A 103 -3.03 7.92 18.95
N ALA A 104 -2.57 7.56 20.15
CA ALA A 104 -2.81 6.24 20.72
C ALA A 104 -4.30 5.93 20.93
N LEU A 105 -5.09 6.90 21.41
CA LEU A 105 -6.55 6.76 21.52
C LEU A 105 -7.18 6.45 20.14
N GLY A 106 -6.79 7.20 19.11
CA GLY A 106 -7.23 6.93 17.74
C GLY A 106 -6.86 5.53 17.26
N GLN A 107 -5.68 5.03 17.62
CA GLN A 107 -5.21 3.70 17.25
C GLN A 107 -5.97 2.56 17.97
N THR A 108 -6.54 2.79 19.15
CA THR A 108 -7.44 1.80 19.78
C THR A 108 -8.77 1.65 19.03
N ALA A 109 -9.16 2.67 18.25
CA ALA A 109 -10.44 2.79 17.56
C ALA A 109 -11.67 2.55 18.47
N ASP A 110 -11.53 2.78 19.78
CA ASP A 110 -12.61 2.59 20.74
C ASP A 110 -13.58 3.78 20.73
N SER A 111 -14.87 3.49 20.61
CA SER A 111 -15.91 4.51 20.58
C SER A 111 -16.10 5.24 21.91
N ALA A 112 -15.67 4.64 23.03
CA ALA A 112 -15.68 5.29 24.33
C ALA A 112 -14.78 6.54 24.38
N ALA A 113 -13.77 6.64 23.52
CA ALA A 113 -12.89 7.81 23.43
C ALA A 113 -13.51 8.99 22.67
N ALA A 114 -14.61 8.79 21.91
CA ALA A 114 -15.13 9.83 21.01
C ALA A 114 -15.65 11.08 21.74
N ALA A 115 -16.46 10.93 22.78
CA ALA A 115 -16.98 12.07 23.54
C ALA A 115 -15.87 12.78 24.35
N PRO A 116 -14.98 12.08 25.07
CA PRO A 116 -13.83 12.71 25.73
C PRO A 116 -12.93 13.49 24.77
N LEU A 117 -12.59 12.93 23.60
CA LEU A 117 -11.80 13.63 22.57
C LEU A 117 -12.52 14.89 22.08
N ALA A 118 -13.81 14.80 21.78
CA ALA A 118 -14.60 15.95 21.33
C ALA A 118 -14.65 17.07 22.38
N ASN A 119 -14.72 16.73 23.67
CA ASN A 119 -14.67 17.71 24.75
C ASN A 119 -13.29 18.36 24.85
N GLN A 120 -12.21 17.58 24.78
CA GLN A 120 -10.84 18.08 24.86
C GLN A 120 -10.47 19.01 23.69
N ILE A 121 -10.96 18.74 22.48
CA ILE A 121 -10.72 19.59 21.30
C ILE A 121 -11.18 21.04 21.52
N ASN A 122 -12.23 21.26 22.31
CA ASN A 122 -12.77 22.59 22.58
C ASN A 122 -11.90 23.42 23.53
N THR A 123 -11.09 22.77 24.36
CA THR A 123 -10.22 23.41 25.35
C THR A 123 -8.74 23.35 24.97
N GLU A 124 -8.38 22.57 23.94
CA GLU A 124 -7.01 22.44 23.47
C GLU A 124 -6.50 23.76 22.86
N THR A 125 -5.31 24.18 23.30
CA THR A 125 -4.68 25.43 22.90
C THR A 125 -3.57 25.22 21.86
N ASP A 126 -2.92 24.05 21.84
CA ASP A 126 -1.92 23.71 20.84
C ASP A 126 -2.59 23.18 19.56
N ALA A 127 -2.38 23.89 18.45
CA ALA A 127 -3.00 23.59 17.17
C ALA A 127 -2.55 22.23 16.58
N ARG A 128 -1.33 21.76 16.87
CA ARG A 128 -0.85 20.43 16.44
C ARG A 128 -1.55 19.33 17.22
N VAL A 129 -1.70 19.51 18.54
CA VAL A 129 -2.45 18.57 19.38
C VAL A 129 -3.91 18.51 18.93
N ARG A 130 -4.55 19.66 18.72
CA ARG A 130 -5.94 19.75 18.23
C ARG A 130 -6.12 19.05 16.88
N ARG A 131 -5.17 19.19 15.95
CA ARG A 131 -5.17 18.45 14.68
C ARG A 131 -5.20 16.93 14.91
N THR A 132 -4.29 16.41 15.73
CA THR A 132 -4.21 14.96 16.01
C THR A 132 -5.45 14.46 16.75
N GLN A 133 -6.00 15.24 17.69
CA GLN A 133 -7.26 14.92 18.38
C GLN A 133 -8.44 14.82 17.41
N LEU A 134 -8.56 15.74 16.43
CA LEU A 134 -9.62 15.69 15.41
C LEU A 134 -9.51 14.46 14.51
N GLU A 135 -8.29 14.08 14.12
CA GLU A 135 -8.07 12.86 13.35
C GLU A 135 -8.38 11.60 14.19
N ALA A 136 -7.94 11.56 15.44
CA ALA A 136 -8.24 10.49 16.39
C ALA A 136 -9.75 10.34 16.63
N LEU A 137 -10.46 11.47 16.78
CA LEU A 137 -11.92 11.49 16.88
C LEU A 137 -12.55 10.79 15.68
N GLY A 138 -12.04 11.00 14.46
CA GLY A 138 -12.50 10.31 13.26
C GLY A 138 -12.36 8.79 13.30
N LYS A 139 -11.33 8.28 13.99
CA LYS A 139 -11.13 6.84 14.24
C LYS A 139 -12.04 6.29 15.35
N CYS A 140 -12.55 7.14 16.24
CA CYS A 140 -13.38 6.73 17.39
C CYS A 140 -14.89 6.93 17.18
N VAL A 141 -15.33 7.87 16.34
CA VAL A 141 -16.78 8.10 16.12
C VAL A 141 -17.50 6.86 15.58
N GLY A 142 -18.79 6.73 15.91
CA GLY A 142 -19.73 5.78 15.32
C GLY A 142 -20.80 6.50 14.49
N LYS A 143 -21.77 5.76 13.94
CA LYS A 143 -22.89 6.35 13.18
C LYS A 143 -23.65 7.43 13.96
N GLY A 144 -23.88 7.20 15.26
CA GLY A 144 -24.58 8.15 16.14
C GLY A 144 -23.75 9.35 16.60
N SER A 145 -22.43 9.35 16.38
CA SER A 145 -21.52 10.40 16.87
C SER A 145 -20.69 11.07 15.77
N VAL A 146 -20.91 10.74 14.49
CA VAL A 146 -20.20 11.35 13.36
C VAL A 146 -20.34 12.87 13.30
N ALA A 147 -21.48 13.42 13.77
CA ALA A 147 -21.71 14.85 13.85
C ALA A 147 -20.73 15.59 14.78
N LEU A 148 -20.04 14.90 15.69
CA LEU A 148 -18.98 15.49 16.51
C LEU A 148 -17.83 16.04 15.66
N LEU A 149 -17.52 15.41 14.51
CA LEU A 149 -16.49 15.89 13.58
C LEU A 149 -16.82 17.25 12.96
N LEU A 150 -18.08 17.66 12.99
CA LEU A 150 -18.53 18.94 12.43
C LEU A 150 -18.48 20.08 13.46
N ARG A 151 -18.27 19.77 14.74
CA ARG A 151 -18.19 20.73 15.86
C ARG A 151 -16.73 21.17 16.06
N VAL A 152 -16.19 21.90 15.10
CA VAL A 152 -14.83 22.46 15.18
C VAL A 152 -14.90 23.90 15.71
N PRO A 153 -14.00 24.32 16.63
CA PRO A 153 -13.99 25.67 17.18
C PRO A 153 -14.04 26.77 16.10
N ALA A 154 -14.84 27.80 16.34
CA ALA A 154 -15.18 28.82 15.36
C ALA A 154 -14.04 29.82 15.11
N ASN A 155 -13.10 29.50 14.21
CA ASN A 155 -12.44 30.47 13.33
C ASN A 155 -11.60 29.76 12.23
N PRO A 156 -12.23 29.18 11.19
CA PRO A 156 -11.54 28.35 10.18
C PRO A 156 -10.45 29.10 9.39
N GLY A 157 -10.54 30.42 9.30
CA GLY A 157 -9.57 31.26 8.57
C GLY A 157 -8.23 31.46 9.30
N ALA A 158 -8.19 31.25 10.62
CA ALA A 158 -6.98 31.44 11.43
C ALA A 158 -6.32 30.10 11.83
N ASP A 159 -7.11 29.04 12.05
CA ASP A 159 -6.58 27.71 12.40
C ASP A 159 -6.68 26.70 11.25
N THR A 160 -5.66 26.73 10.41
CA THR A 160 -5.51 25.81 9.28
C THR A 160 -5.27 24.37 9.71
N LEU A 161 -4.65 24.13 10.88
CA LEU A 161 -4.35 22.79 11.39
C LEU A 161 -5.62 22.07 11.89
N ALA A 162 -6.54 22.78 12.54
CA ALA A 162 -7.85 22.21 12.87
C ALA A 162 -8.64 21.83 11.61
N THR A 163 -8.54 22.63 10.54
CA THR A 163 -9.18 22.31 9.25
C THR A 163 -8.59 21.04 8.64
N ILE A 164 -7.26 20.87 8.69
CA ILE A 164 -6.60 19.65 8.24
C ILE A 164 -6.99 18.44 9.12
N GLY A 165 -6.99 18.61 10.44
CA GLY A 165 -7.40 17.55 11.39
C GLY A 165 -8.84 17.12 11.18
N GLN A 166 -9.77 18.06 10.94
CA GLN A 166 -11.16 17.75 10.58
C GLN A 166 -11.24 16.96 9.28
N ALA A 167 -10.50 17.38 8.24
CA ALA A 167 -10.51 16.71 6.95
C ALA A 167 -10.02 15.25 7.07
N TRP A 168 -8.94 15.02 7.83
CA TRP A 168 -8.46 13.67 8.11
C TRP A 168 -9.42 12.90 9.03
N GLY A 169 -10.06 13.54 10.01
CA GLY A 169 -11.10 12.91 10.83
C GLY A 169 -12.29 12.40 10.01
N LEU A 170 -12.77 13.21 9.05
CA LEU A 170 -13.80 12.82 8.08
C LEU A 170 -13.33 11.64 7.22
N TYR A 171 -12.07 11.64 6.78
CA TYR A 171 -11.47 10.53 6.05
C TYR A 171 -11.47 9.22 6.88
N ARG A 172 -11.02 9.27 8.14
CA ARG A 172 -10.96 8.11 9.04
C ARG A 172 -12.35 7.52 9.33
N ALA A 173 -13.37 8.36 9.50
CA ALA A 173 -14.74 7.91 9.63
C ALA A 173 -15.28 7.31 8.31
N GLY A 174 -15.02 7.99 7.19
CA GLY A 174 -15.44 7.59 5.85
C GLY A 174 -14.89 6.23 5.41
N LEU A 175 -13.63 5.92 5.71
CA LEU A 175 -13.04 4.59 5.46
C LEU A 175 -13.83 3.43 6.09
N ARG A 176 -14.50 3.70 7.22
CA ARG A 176 -15.34 2.72 7.94
C ARG A 176 -16.81 2.78 7.52
N GLY A 177 -17.14 3.56 6.49
CA GLY A 177 -18.52 3.78 6.05
C GLY A 177 -19.36 4.60 7.04
N ILE A 178 -18.71 5.34 7.95
CA ILE A 178 -19.38 6.22 8.91
C ILE A 178 -19.37 7.63 8.31
N THR A 179 -20.52 8.05 7.80
CA THR A 179 -20.69 9.34 7.12
C THR A 179 -22.12 9.84 7.24
N SER A 180 -22.35 11.10 6.87
CA SER A 180 -23.65 11.76 6.75
C SER A 180 -23.63 12.72 5.56
N GLU A 181 -24.79 13.13 5.07
CA GLU A 181 -24.88 14.12 3.99
C GLU A 181 -24.16 15.44 4.34
N THR A 182 -24.25 15.86 5.61
CA THR A 182 -23.52 17.03 6.13
C THR A 182 -22.00 16.82 6.13
N SER A 183 -21.53 15.60 6.40
CA SER A 183 -20.10 15.23 6.33
C SER A 183 -19.58 15.23 4.90
N VAL A 184 -20.37 14.72 3.95
CA VAL A 184 -20.05 14.75 2.51
C VAL A 184 -19.96 16.19 2.01
N ARG A 185 -20.97 17.02 2.31
CA ARG A 185 -20.96 18.44 1.96
C ARG A 185 -19.74 19.16 2.54
N ARG A 186 -19.37 18.85 3.79
CA ARG A 186 -18.17 19.41 4.41
C ARG A 186 -16.91 18.98 3.65
N ALA A 187 -16.75 17.70 3.33
CA ALA A 187 -15.63 17.21 2.54
C ALA A 187 -15.56 17.89 1.16
N VAL A 188 -16.69 18.09 0.47
CA VAL A 188 -16.72 18.83 -0.80
C VAL A 188 -16.27 20.29 -0.63
N SER A 189 -16.72 20.98 0.42
CA SER A 189 -16.27 22.36 0.70
C SER A 189 -14.76 22.46 0.97
N LEU A 190 -14.17 21.39 1.49
CA LEU A 190 -12.74 21.31 1.80
C LEU A 190 -11.88 21.10 0.55
N LEU A 191 -12.47 20.83 -0.63
CA LEU A 191 -11.75 20.79 -1.91
C LEU A 191 -11.40 22.18 -2.45
N ALA A 192 -12.00 23.24 -1.91
CA ALA A 192 -11.84 24.58 -2.45
C ALA A 192 -10.38 25.05 -2.40
N ARG A 193 -9.91 25.75 -3.44
CA ARG A 193 -8.48 26.07 -3.67
C ARG A 193 -7.82 26.86 -2.53
N GLN A 194 -8.60 27.66 -1.81
CA GLN A 194 -8.15 28.44 -0.65
C GLN A 194 -7.86 27.58 0.59
N GLN A 195 -8.33 26.32 0.63
CA GLN A 195 -8.08 25.41 1.75
C GLN A 195 -6.64 24.91 1.72
N PRO A 196 -6.04 24.55 2.87
CA PRO A 196 -4.70 23.97 2.93
C PRO A 196 -4.58 22.70 2.07
N LEU A 197 -3.42 22.49 1.45
CA LEU A 197 -3.18 21.35 0.56
C LEU A 197 -3.55 20.00 1.22
N GLU A 198 -3.13 19.79 2.46
CA GLU A 198 -3.42 18.55 3.19
C GLU A 198 -4.93 18.37 3.44
N ALA A 199 -5.68 19.45 3.68
CA ALA A 199 -7.13 19.39 3.84
C ALA A 199 -7.81 19.02 2.51
N ARG A 200 -7.37 19.61 1.39
CA ARG A 200 -7.86 19.26 0.05
C ARG A 200 -7.56 17.81 -0.32
N LEU A 201 -6.35 17.34 0.02
CA LEU A 201 -5.96 15.94 -0.18
C LEU A 201 -6.85 15.01 0.65
N ALA A 202 -6.99 15.26 1.94
CA ALA A 202 -7.85 14.46 2.82
C ALA A 202 -9.31 14.46 2.34
N ALA A 203 -9.82 15.60 1.88
CA ALA A 203 -11.15 15.72 1.30
C ALA A 203 -11.32 14.87 0.03
N ALA A 204 -10.39 14.99 -0.93
CA ALA A 204 -10.38 14.18 -2.15
C ALA A 204 -10.35 12.67 -1.81
N GLN A 205 -9.50 12.28 -0.85
CA GLN A 205 -9.40 10.90 -0.37
C GLN A 205 -10.67 10.44 0.35
N THR A 206 -11.33 11.30 1.12
CA THR A 206 -12.61 11.01 1.79
C THR A 206 -13.69 10.69 0.76
N LEU A 207 -13.85 11.55 -0.24
CA LEU A 207 -14.85 11.38 -1.29
C LEU A 207 -14.57 10.14 -2.14
N ALA A 208 -13.29 9.87 -2.45
CA ALA A 208 -12.89 8.69 -3.22
C ALA A 208 -13.04 7.37 -2.45
N ARG A 209 -12.75 7.33 -1.15
CA ARG A 209 -12.66 6.06 -0.39
C ARG A 209 -13.85 5.76 0.51
N THR A 210 -14.74 6.71 0.77
CA THR A 210 -15.98 6.42 1.52
C THR A 210 -16.89 5.51 0.69
N PRO A 211 -17.24 4.31 1.14
CA PRO A 211 -18.00 3.35 0.33
C PRO A 211 -19.42 3.86 0.06
N ARG A 212 -19.98 3.52 -1.11
CA ARG A 212 -21.38 3.75 -1.48
C ARG A 212 -21.85 5.22 -1.45
N LEU A 213 -20.96 6.18 -1.69
CA LEU A 213 -21.38 7.56 -1.95
C LEU A 213 -21.97 7.70 -3.35
N ASP A 214 -22.94 8.60 -3.49
CA ASP A 214 -23.36 9.17 -4.76
C ASP A 214 -22.93 10.64 -4.78
N LEU A 215 -22.06 10.99 -5.71
CA LEU A 215 -21.49 12.34 -5.80
C LEU A 215 -22.11 13.16 -6.94
N THR A 216 -23.21 12.69 -7.53
CA THR A 216 -23.84 13.33 -8.70
C THR A 216 -24.19 14.81 -8.43
N ALA A 217 -24.74 15.13 -7.26
CA ALA A 217 -25.05 16.51 -6.87
C ALA A 217 -23.80 17.40 -6.65
N TYR A 218 -22.62 16.79 -6.58
CA TYR A 218 -21.34 17.43 -6.28
C TYR A 218 -20.34 17.33 -7.44
N GLU A 219 -20.80 16.98 -8.66
CA GLU A 219 -19.91 16.81 -9.81
C GLU A 219 -19.05 18.05 -10.07
N ALA A 220 -19.65 19.24 -10.17
CA ALA A 220 -18.93 20.46 -10.53
C ALA A 220 -17.72 20.79 -9.64
N PRO A 221 -17.83 20.85 -8.30
CA PRO A 221 -16.67 21.10 -7.44
C PRO A 221 -15.64 19.96 -7.48
N VAL A 222 -16.07 18.71 -7.60
CA VAL A 222 -15.14 17.56 -7.69
C VAL A 222 -14.39 17.58 -9.03
N ALA A 223 -15.06 17.86 -10.14
CA ALA A 223 -14.47 17.97 -11.46
C ALA A 223 -13.50 19.16 -11.56
N THR A 224 -13.83 20.28 -10.90
CA THR A 224 -12.93 21.44 -10.79
C THR A 224 -11.64 21.06 -10.08
N ALA A 225 -11.73 20.37 -8.93
CA ALA A 225 -10.55 19.87 -8.22
C ALA A 225 -9.76 18.84 -9.05
N ALA A 226 -10.44 17.94 -9.76
CA ALA A 226 -9.83 16.92 -10.61
C ALA A 226 -9.03 17.50 -11.78
N THR A 227 -9.44 18.63 -12.34
CA THR A 227 -8.84 19.21 -13.55
C THR A 227 -7.88 20.38 -13.27
N SER A 228 -8.04 21.08 -12.14
CA SER A 228 -7.42 22.39 -11.93
C SER A 228 -6.65 22.54 -10.61
N ASP A 229 -6.65 21.54 -9.71
CA ASP A 229 -5.85 21.63 -8.48
C ASP A 229 -4.35 21.59 -8.82
N PRO A 230 -3.52 22.47 -8.22
CA PRO A 230 -2.08 22.45 -8.46
C PRO A 230 -1.40 21.13 -8.05
N SER A 231 -1.94 20.41 -7.06
CA SER A 231 -1.39 19.14 -6.60
C SER A 231 -1.95 17.97 -7.41
N TYR A 232 -1.06 17.17 -8.00
CA TYR A 232 -1.43 15.93 -8.67
C TYR A 232 -2.19 14.98 -7.71
N ALA A 233 -1.84 14.96 -6.43
CA ALA A 233 -2.43 14.04 -5.47
C ALA A 233 -3.90 14.39 -5.17
N VAL A 234 -4.22 15.69 -5.14
CA VAL A 234 -5.60 16.16 -5.05
C VAL A 234 -6.34 15.86 -6.35
N ARG A 235 -5.74 16.14 -7.52
CA ARG A 235 -6.34 15.81 -8.82
C ARG A 235 -6.64 14.31 -8.96
N ALA A 236 -5.70 13.44 -8.61
CA ALA A 236 -5.86 11.99 -8.66
C ALA A 236 -6.94 11.50 -7.69
N GLY A 237 -6.97 12.01 -6.46
CA GLY A 237 -8.03 11.70 -5.48
C GLY A 237 -9.41 12.16 -5.95
N ALA A 238 -9.53 13.39 -6.46
CA ALA A 238 -10.78 13.93 -6.98
C ALA A 238 -11.24 13.19 -8.24
N THR A 239 -10.32 12.81 -9.13
CA THR A 239 -10.60 11.98 -10.31
C THR A 239 -11.13 10.61 -9.90
N ALA A 240 -10.54 9.97 -8.88
CA ALA A 240 -11.08 8.72 -8.33
C ALA A 240 -12.48 8.91 -7.71
N ALA A 241 -12.74 10.06 -7.08
CA ALA A 241 -14.06 10.38 -6.55
C ALA A 241 -15.11 10.58 -7.66
N LEU A 242 -14.73 11.10 -8.84
CA LEU A 242 -15.62 11.22 -9.99
C LEU A 242 -16.21 9.88 -10.46
N GLY A 243 -15.55 8.75 -10.19
CA GLY A 243 -16.12 7.41 -10.45
C GLY A 243 -17.44 7.11 -9.71
N LYS A 244 -17.86 8.00 -8.79
CA LYS A 244 -19.14 7.93 -8.05
C LYS A 244 -20.20 8.92 -8.53
N VAL A 245 -19.92 9.63 -9.62
CA VAL A 245 -20.85 10.54 -10.29
C VAL A 245 -21.58 9.77 -11.41
N LYS A 246 -22.88 10.03 -11.59
CA LYS A 246 -23.73 9.31 -12.56
C LYS A 246 -24.37 10.27 -13.58
N THR A 247 -23.56 11.09 -14.23
CA THR A 247 -24.02 12.01 -15.27
C THR A 247 -23.50 11.63 -16.65
N PRO A 248 -24.21 11.97 -17.74
CA PRO A 248 -23.75 11.68 -19.10
C PRO A 248 -22.44 12.39 -19.48
N GLY A 249 -22.20 13.60 -18.93
CA GLY A 249 -21.02 14.42 -19.25
C GLY A 249 -19.71 13.90 -18.68
N LEU A 250 -19.77 13.04 -17.65
CA LEU A 250 -18.60 12.54 -16.94
C LEU A 250 -17.59 11.82 -17.85
N ALA A 251 -18.07 11.05 -18.83
CA ALA A 251 -17.19 10.31 -19.75
C ALA A 251 -16.24 11.25 -20.52
N ALA A 252 -16.73 12.40 -20.99
CA ALA A 252 -15.92 13.39 -21.68
C ALA A 252 -14.86 14.00 -20.76
N THR A 253 -15.22 14.28 -19.51
CA THR A 253 -14.30 14.78 -18.47
C THR A 253 -13.17 13.79 -18.20
N LEU A 254 -13.50 12.52 -17.94
CA LEU A 254 -12.50 11.46 -17.68
C LEU A 254 -11.60 11.22 -18.89
N ALA A 255 -12.15 11.19 -20.11
CA ALA A 255 -11.38 11.05 -21.33
C ALA A 255 -10.45 12.26 -21.59
N SER A 256 -10.87 13.46 -21.22
CA SER A 256 -10.03 14.66 -21.27
C SER A 256 -8.86 14.57 -20.27
N ILE A 257 -9.13 14.19 -19.02
CA ILE A 257 -8.11 13.98 -17.99
C ILE A 257 -7.09 12.93 -18.44
N LEU A 258 -7.56 11.78 -18.94
CA LEU A 258 -6.70 10.71 -19.45
C LEU A 258 -5.78 11.18 -20.58
N ARG A 259 -6.26 12.04 -21.49
CA ARG A 259 -5.43 12.54 -22.60
C ARG A 259 -4.49 13.68 -22.24
N ARG A 260 -4.85 14.50 -21.25
CA ARG A 260 -4.22 15.82 -21.07
C ARG A 260 -3.48 16.01 -19.76
N ASP A 261 -3.78 15.24 -18.70
CA ASP A 261 -3.07 15.43 -17.44
C ASP A 261 -1.60 15.00 -17.58
N THR A 262 -0.70 15.87 -17.13
CA THR A 262 0.74 15.64 -17.22
C THR A 262 1.20 14.52 -16.29
N ASP A 263 0.51 14.30 -15.17
CA ASP A 263 0.88 13.29 -14.18
C ASP A 263 0.19 11.95 -14.47
N TYR A 264 1.01 10.91 -14.67
CA TYR A 264 0.53 9.57 -15.01
C TYR A 264 -0.41 8.99 -13.94
N ARG A 265 -0.30 9.41 -12.67
CA ARG A 265 -1.14 8.91 -11.57
C ARG A 265 -2.57 9.45 -11.66
N VAL A 266 -2.74 10.66 -12.19
CA VAL A 266 -4.06 11.22 -12.47
C VAL A 266 -4.68 10.50 -13.68
N ARG A 267 -3.88 10.19 -14.72
CA ARG A 267 -4.31 9.37 -15.86
C ARG A 267 -4.74 7.94 -15.44
N VAL A 268 -3.97 7.28 -14.57
CA VAL A 268 -4.35 5.99 -13.96
C VAL A 268 -5.66 6.11 -13.16
N ALA A 269 -5.83 7.20 -12.40
CA ALA A 269 -7.08 7.44 -11.67
C ALA A 269 -8.28 7.62 -12.61
N ALA A 270 -8.08 8.28 -13.76
CA ALA A 270 -9.13 8.46 -14.77
C ALA A 270 -9.58 7.11 -15.36
N LEU A 271 -8.64 6.25 -15.78
CA LEU A 271 -8.95 4.91 -16.27
C LEU A 271 -9.73 4.07 -15.24
N ARG A 272 -9.36 4.16 -13.96
CA ARG A 272 -10.04 3.44 -12.87
C ARG A 272 -11.41 4.01 -12.51
N ALA A 273 -11.68 5.27 -12.83
CA ALA A 273 -12.98 5.91 -12.63
C ALA A 273 -13.96 5.61 -13.77
N MET A 274 -13.45 5.23 -14.96
CA MET A 274 -14.27 4.77 -16.08
C MET A 274 -14.87 3.40 -15.79
N ASN A 275 -16.04 3.13 -16.37
CA ASN A 275 -16.73 1.85 -16.22
C ASN A 275 -17.45 1.47 -17.53
N ALA A 276 -18.09 0.30 -17.55
CA ALA A 276 -18.73 -0.27 -18.73
C ALA A 276 -19.78 0.65 -19.38
N SER A 277 -20.54 1.44 -18.62
CA SER A 277 -21.55 2.35 -19.22
C SER A 277 -20.92 3.52 -19.98
N MET A 278 -19.64 3.81 -19.73
CA MET A 278 -18.87 4.86 -20.38
C MET A 278 -18.01 4.32 -21.51
N TYR A 279 -18.06 3.03 -21.83
CA TYR A 279 -17.09 2.40 -22.73
C TYR A 279 -16.98 3.11 -24.09
N VAL A 280 -18.09 3.26 -24.81
CA VAL A 280 -18.11 3.89 -26.15
C VAL A 280 -17.49 5.30 -26.17
N PRO A 281 -17.88 6.24 -25.29
CA PRO A 281 -17.29 7.59 -25.32
C PRO A 281 -15.84 7.68 -24.83
N VAL A 282 -15.31 6.68 -24.09
CA VAL A 282 -13.94 6.74 -23.56
C VAL A 282 -12.94 5.83 -24.26
N LYS A 283 -13.40 4.85 -25.05
CA LYS A 283 -12.53 3.80 -25.62
C LYS A 283 -11.37 4.34 -26.45
N GLU A 284 -11.57 5.41 -27.23
CA GLU A 284 -10.49 6.03 -28.01
C GLU A 284 -9.39 6.64 -27.14
N ALA A 285 -9.76 7.22 -25.99
CA ALA A 285 -8.77 7.70 -25.02
C ALA A 285 -8.01 6.52 -24.38
N ALA A 286 -8.71 5.43 -24.07
CA ALA A 286 -8.09 4.22 -23.52
C ALA A 286 -7.18 3.52 -24.53
N TRP A 287 -7.54 3.50 -25.82
CA TRP A 287 -6.71 2.93 -26.88
C TRP A 287 -5.39 3.70 -27.01
N ALA A 288 -5.45 5.04 -27.02
CA ALA A 288 -4.25 5.88 -27.03
C ALA A 288 -3.39 5.66 -25.77
N ALA A 289 -4.01 5.39 -24.62
CA ALA A 289 -3.30 5.17 -23.37
C ALA A 289 -2.49 3.86 -23.31
N LEU A 290 -2.71 2.91 -24.22
CA LEU A 290 -1.86 1.70 -24.33
C LEU A 290 -0.42 2.04 -24.78
N ASP A 291 -0.24 3.14 -25.48
CA ASP A 291 1.06 3.64 -25.97
C ASP A 291 1.63 4.74 -25.06
N ASP A 292 1.08 4.93 -23.85
CA ASP A 292 1.56 5.93 -22.90
C ASP A 292 3.02 5.68 -22.50
N ALA A 293 3.80 6.77 -22.39
CA ALA A 293 5.21 6.71 -22.00
C ALA A 293 5.43 6.07 -20.62
N ASN A 294 4.44 6.11 -19.73
CA ASN A 294 4.47 5.42 -18.46
C ASN A 294 3.74 4.06 -18.56
N ALA A 295 4.50 2.97 -18.37
CA ALA A 295 3.98 1.60 -18.45
C ALA A 295 2.79 1.33 -17.50
N GLN A 296 2.69 2.03 -16.36
CA GLN A 296 1.56 1.85 -15.45
C GLN A 296 0.23 2.34 -16.06
N VAL A 297 0.26 3.37 -16.92
CA VAL A 297 -0.93 3.83 -17.64
C VAL A 297 -1.34 2.79 -18.70
N ALA A 298 -0.38 2.29 -19.47
CA ALA A 298 -0.62 1.24 -20.48
C ALA A 298 -1.20 -0.05 -19.87
N VAL A 299 -0.67 -0.50 -18.72
CA VAL A 299 -1.20 -1.65 -17.99
C VAL A 299 -2.63 -1.37 -17.50
N THR A 300 -2.89 -0.19 -16.93
CA THR A 300 -4.23 0.17 -16.45
C THR A 300 -5.23 0.28 -17.62
N ALA A 301 -4.78 0.72 -18.80
CA ALA A 301 -5.61 0.77 -20.00
C ALA A 301 -5.95 -0.64 -20.52
N ALA A 302 -4.99 -1.56 -20.51
CA ALA A 302 -5.26 -2.96 -20.83
C ALA A 302 -6.25 -3.59 -19.83
N GLU A 303 -6.11 -3.29 -18.53
CA GLU A 303 -7.06 -3.74 -17.49
C GLU A 303 -8.46 -3.13 -17.69
N PHE A 304 -8.55 -1.87 -18.13
CA PHE A 304 -9.83 -1.24 -18.48
C PHE A 304 -10.53 -2.02 -19.60
N PHE A 305 -9.82 -2.38 -20.67
CA PHE A 305 -10.39 -3.19 -21.76
C PHE A 305 -10.83 -4.57 -21.29
N LEU A 306 -9.98 -5.30 -20.55
CA LEU A 306 -10.33 -6.60 -19.98
C LEU A 306 -11.63 -6.56 -19.16
N ASN A 307 -11.88 -5.47 -18.43
CA ASN A 307 -13.02 -5.38 -17.53
C ASN A 307 -14.27 -4.74 -18.12
N HIS A 308 -14.14 -3.88 -19.13
CA HIS A 308 -15.21 -2.97 -19.55
C HIS A 308 -15.46 -2.92 -21.05
N ALA A 309 -14.65 -3.60 -21.88
CA ALA A 309 -14.86 -3.57 -23.32
C ALA A 309 -16.21 -4.18 -23.74
N SER A 310 -16.83 -3.59 -24.75
CA SER A 310 -18.05 -4.11 -25.36
C SER A 310 -18.06 -3.81 -26.86
N GLY A 311 -18.41 -4.81 -27.68
CA GLY A 311 -18.48 -4.68 -29.13
C GLY A 311 -17.15 -4.73 -29.88
N GLU A 312 -16.02 -4.95 -29.20
CA GLU A 312 -14.72 -5.23 -29.84
C GLU A 312 -14.51 -6.74 -30.00
N THR A 313 -13.77 -7.16 -31.04
CA THR A 313 -13.49 -8.58 -31.30
C THR A 313 -12.27 -9.08 -30.56
N GLY A 314 -12.21 -10.39 -30.31
CA GLY A 314 -11.02 -11.03 -29.73
C GLY A 314 -9.79 -10.84 -30.61
N GLN A 315 -9.96 -10.92 -31.95
CA GLN A 315 -8.87 -10.70 -32.90
C GLN A 315 -8.27 -9.30 -32.80
N LEU A 316 -9.09 -8.25 -32.60
CA LEU A 316 -8.56 -6.88 -32.45
C LEU A 316 -7.63 -6.78 -31.23
N PHE A 317 -8.03 -7.33 -30.09
CA PHE A 317 -7.21 -7.33 -28.88
C PHE A 317 -5.93 -8.14 -29.05
N ARG A 318 -6.01 -9.30 -29.72
CA ARG A 318 -4.84 -10.11 -30.05
C ARG A 318 -3.84 -9.32 -30.90
N ASP A 319 -4.31 -8.71 -31.98
CA ASP A 319 -3.47 -7.91 -32.89
C ASP A 319 -2.81 -6.73 -32.15
N LYS A 320 -3.49 -6.13 -31.19
CA LYS A 320 -2.93 -5.07 -30.35
C LYS A 320 -1.90 -5.62 -29.36
N ALA A 321 -2.20 -6.75 -28.70
CA ALA A 321 -1.29 -7.42 -27.77
C ALA A 321 0.05 -7.76 -28.45
N GLU A 322 0.01 -8.34 -29.65
CA GLU A 322 1.21 -8.74 -30.41
C GLU A 322 2.15 -7.56 -30.73
N ARG A 323 1.64 -6.33 -30.81
CA ARG A 323 2.43 -5.12 -31.08
C ARG A 323 2.92 -4.38 -29.82
N MET A 324 2.41 -4.72 -28.64
CA MET A 324 2.81 -4.04 -27.41
C MET A 324 4.27 -4.31 -27.08
N ASN A 325 4.98 -3.33 -26.52
CA ASN A 325 6.34 -3.54 -25.98
C ASN A 325 6.31 -4.05 -24.53
N SER A 326 5.41 -3.51 -23.71
CA SER A 326 5.23 -3.92 -22.33
C SER A 326 4.64 -5.33 -22.26
N TRP A 327 5.41 -6.30 -21.78
CA TRP A 327 4.96 -7.69 -21.61
C TRP A 327 3.73 -7.79 -20.71
N ARG A 328 3.63 -6.95 -19.68
CA ARG A 328 2.53 -7.00 -18.71
C ARG A 328 1.22 -6.55 -19.35
N ALA A 329 1.19 -5.36 -19.94
CA ALA A 329 0.04 -4.88 -20.70
C ALA A 329 -0.33 -5.83 -21.86
N ARG A 330 0.66 -6.41 -22.56
CA ARG A 330 0.45 -7.45 -23.58
C ARG A 330 -0.34 -8.64 -23.02
N SER A 331 0.10 -9.23 -21.91
CA SER A 331 -0.58 -10.38 -21.31
C SER A 331 -1.99 -10.04 -20.86
N VAL A 332 -2.23 -8.82 -20.35
CA VAL A 332 -3.58 -8.36 -20.00
C VAL A 332 -4.46 -8.18 -21.24
N LEU A 333 -3.93 -7.67 -22.37
CA LEU A 333 -4.68 -7.61 -23.62
C LEU A 333 -4.94 -8.99 -24.22
N PHE A 334 -4.03 -9.96 -24.05
CA PHE A 334 -4.33 -11.35 -24.41
C PHE A 334 -5.48 -11.94 -23.59
N ALA A 335 -5.57 -11.59 -22.31
CA ALA A 335 -6.73 -11.96 -21.49
C ALA A 335 -8.02 -11.32 -22.04
N ALA A 336 -7.98 -10.03 -22.39
CA ALA A 336 -9.10 -9.34 -23.03
C ALA A 336 -9.47 -10.01 -24.38
N ALA A 337 -8.48 -10.42 -25.16
CA ALA A 337 -8.69 -11.13 -26.42
C ALA A 337 -9.48 -12.43 -26.22
N LEU A 338 -9.11 -13.28 -25.25
CA LEU A 338 -9.85 -14.51 -24.97
C LEU A 338 -11.25 -14.25 -24.40
N LYS A 339 -11.38 -13.27 -23.51
CA LYS A 339 -12.65 -12.93 -22.87
C LYS A 339 -13.70 -12.41 -23.88
N HIS A 340 -13.26 -11.69 -24.90
CA HIS A 340 -14.11 -11.10 -25.94
C HIS A 340 -14.12 -11.89 -27.25
N ALA A 341 -13.47 -13.05 -27.29
CA ALA A 341 -13.39 -13.90 -28.49
C ALA A 341 -14.73 -14.59 -28.81
N SER A 342 -15.06 -14.66 -30.10
CA SER A 342 -16.04 -15.63 -30.61
C SER A 342 -15.55 -17.07 -30.43
N ALA A 343 -16.43 -18.05 -30.62
CA ALA A 343 -16.04 -19.46 -30.53
C ALA A 343 -14.92 -19.83 -31.52
N GLU A 344 -14.93 -19.25 -32.73
CA GLU A 344 -13.92 -19.47 -33.77
C GLU A 344 -12.59 -18.77 -33.44
N GLU A 345 -12.62 -17.64 -32.74
CA GLU A 345 -11.42 -16.85 -32.38
C GLU A 345 -10.63 -17.47 -31.22
N LYS A 346 -11.30 -18.19 -30.30
CA LYS A 346 -10.68 -18.71 -29.06
C LYS A 346 -9.46 -19.59 -29.29
N GLU A 347 -9.58 -20.59 -30.16
CA GLU A 347 -8.49 -21.55 -30.40
C GLU A 347 -7.24 -20.89 -31.01
N PRO A 348 -7.34 -20.06 -32.07
CA PRO A 348 -6.22 -19.27 -32.56
C PRO A 348 -5.55 -18.38 -31.49
N ILE A 349 -6.35 -17.71 -30.66
CA ILE A 349 -5.83 -16.83 -29.60
C ILE A 349 -5.11 -17.66 -28.52
N ARG A 350 -5.70 -18.77 -28.06
CA ARG A 350 -5.05 -19.71 -27.12
C ARG A 350 -3.69 -20.16 -27.65
N LYS A 351 -3.62 -20.59 -28.90
CA LYS A 351 -2.37 -21.02 -29.55
C LYS A 351 -1.32 -19.90 -29.57
N ALA A 352 -1.71 -18.67 -29.89
CA ALA A 352 -0.80 -17.53 -29.87
C ALA A 352 -0.22 -17.28 -28.47
N ILE A 353 -1.07 -17.36 -27.43
CA ILE A 353 -0.64 -17.20 -26.03
C ILE A 353 0.29 -18.35 -25.61
N GLN A 354 -0.03 -19.59 -25.96
CA GLN A 354 0.80 -20.76 -25.66
C GLN A 354 2.17 -20.72 -26.37
N GLN A 355 2.21 -20.30 -27.64
CA GLN A 355 3.45 -20.06 -28.38
C GLN A 355 4.30 -18.97 -27.71
N ARG A 356 3.66 -17.88 -27.28
CA ARG A 356 4.35 -16.81 -26.55
C ARG A 356 4.86 -17.29 -25.19
N TYR A 357 4.09 -18.09 -24.47
CA TYR A 357 4.50 -18.71 -23.20
C TYR A 357 5.77 -19.55 -23.37
N ALA A 358 5.83 -20.36 -24.43
CA ALA A 358 7.02 -21.14 -24.77
C ALA A 358 8.24 -20.25 -25.09
N GLY A 359 8.02 -19.14 -25.79
CA GLY A 359 9.07 -18.15 -26.12
C GLY A 359 9.49 -17.23 -24.96
N ALA A 360 8.74 -17.18 -23.86
CA ALA A 360 8.96 -16.27 -22.72
C ALA A 360 9.79 -16.91 -21.59
N ALA A 361 10.50 -18.02 -21.82
CA ALA A 361 11.24 -18.75 -20.79
C ALA A 361 12.26 -17.90 -20.00
N ALA A 362 12.81 -16.85 -20.60
CA ALA A 362 13.73 -15.92 -19.93
C ALA A 362 13.02 -14.90 -18.99
N ASN A 363 11.69 -14.82 -19.03
CA ASN A 363 10.88 -13.94 -18.19
C ASN A 363 9.74 -14.74 -17.52
N PRO A 364 10.00 -15.32 -16.33
CA PRO A 364 8.99 -16.09 -15.59
C PRO A 364 7.73 -15.29 -15.25
N TYR A 365 7.82 -13.97 -15.09
CA TYR A 365 6.65 -13.13 -14.82
C TYR A 365 5.76 -12.96 -16.07
N GLU A 366 6.34 -12.87 -17.26
CA GLU A 366 5.55 -12.91 -18.51
C GLU A 366 4.86 -14.26 -18.65
N GLN A 367 5.57 -15.38 -18.42
CA GLN A 367 4.97 -16.72 -18.42
C GLN A 367 3.80 -16.83 -17.44
N ALA A 368 3.99 -16.37 -16.20
CA ALA A 368 2.96 -16.36 -15.16
C ALA A 368 1.71 -15.58 -15.58
N PHE A 369 1.87 -14.38 -16.14
CA PHE A 369 0.74 -13.57 -16.61
C PHE A 369 0.07 -14.12 -17.87
N LEU A 370 0.80 -14.84 -18.73
CA LEU A 370 0.21 -15.54 -19.87
C LEU A 370 -0.66 -16.72 -19.41
N LEU A 371 -0.28 -17.44 -18.35
CA LEU A 371 -1.18 -18.43 -17.72
C LEU A 371 -2.44 -17.78 -17.16
N LYS A 372 -2.31 -16.62 -16.51
CA LYS A 372 -3.46 -15.84 -16.06
C LYS A 372 -4.36 -15.43 -17.23
N ALA A 373 -3.80 -15.01 -18.35
CA ALA A 373 -4.55 -14.69 -19.56
C ALA A 373 -5.32 -15.89 -20.12
N LEU A 374 -4.66 -17.07 -20.19
CA LEU A 374 -5.32 -18.32 -20.55
C LEU A 374 -6.48 -18.69 -19.62
N GLY A 375 -6.46 -18.19 -18.37
CA GLY A 375 -7.53 -18.35 -17.40
C GLY A 375 -8.86 -17.69 -17.77
N GLU A 376 -8.94 -16.96 -18.88
CA GLU A 376 -10.21 -16.42 -19.42
C GLU A 376 -10.97 -17.44 -20.29
N ASP A 377 -10.36 -18.60 -20.59
CA ASP A 377 -10.96 -19.60 -21.48
C ASP A 377 -10.78 -21.05 -20.98
N PRO A 378 -11.87 -21.75 -20.60
CA PRO A 378 -11.81 -23.13 -20.10
C PRO A 378 -11.13 -24.14 -21.03
N GLY A 379 -11.06 -23.88 -22.33
CA GLY A 379 -10.31 -24.74 -23.25
C GLY A 379 -8.79 -24.77 -23.00
N ALA A 380 -8.25 -23.84 -22.20
CA ALA A 380 -6.84 -23.82 -21.82
C ALA A 380 -6.51 -24.62 -20.54
N TYR A 381 -7.51 -25.20 -19.86
CA TYR A 381 -7.36 -25.84 -18.54
C TYR A 381 -6.17 -26.80 -18.46
N ALA A 382 -6.10 -27.77 -19.38
CA ALA A 382 -5.07 -28.80 -19.38
C ALA A 382 -3.66 -28.22 -19.54
N PHE A 383 -3.51 -27.17 -20.38
CA PHE A 383 -2.24 -26.50 -20.56
C PHE A 383 -1.81 -25.76 -19.29
N ILE A 384 -2.74 -25.03 -18.64
CA ILE A 384 -2.45 -24.30 -17.41
C ILE A 384 -2.09 -25.28 -16.30
N GLU A 385 -2.83 -26.38 -16.14
CA GLU A 385 -2.52 -27.41 -15.16
C GLU A 385 -1.14 -28.02 -15.41
N GLN A 386 -0.84 -28.41 -16.64
CA GLN A 386 0.47 -28.96 -17.00
C GLN A 386 1.61 -27.97 -16.69
N ALA A 387 1.44 -26.69 -17.02
CA ALA A 387 2.42 -25.65 -16.75
C ALA A 387 2.58 -25.38 -15.24
N THR A 388 1.48 -25.41 -14.48
CA THR A 388 1.45 -25.16 -13.03
C THR A 388 2.29 -26.18 -12.27
N PHE A 389 2.14 -27.46 -12.63
CA PHE A 389 2.78 -28.59 -11.94
C PHE A 389 4.02 -29.13 -12.67
N ALA A 390 4.54 -28.40 -13.66
CA ALA A 390 5.76 -28.79 -14.35
C ALA A 390 6.95 -28.86 -13.36
N PRO A 391 7.82 -29.87 -13.45
CA PRO A 391 8.95 -30.01 -12.55
C PRO A 391 9.94 -28.85 -12.74
N LYS A 392 10.51 -28.34 -11.64
CA LYS A 392 11.52 -27.26 -11.63
C LYS A 392 11.05 -25.94 -12.25
N GLN A 393 9.74 -25.73 -12.36
CA GLN A 393 9.18 -24.46 -12.80
C GLN A 393 9.47 -23.35 -11.76
N PRO A 394 9.75 -22.10 -12.17
CA PRO A 394 9.83 -20.98 -11.22
C PRO A 394 8.54 -20.84 -10.42
N ALA A 395 8.67 -20.63 -9.10
CA ALA A 395 7.55 -20.56 -8.15
C ALA A 395 6.43 -19.60 -8.57
N VAL A 396 6.79 -18.45 -9.15
CA VAL A 396 5.82 -17.47 -9.66
C VAL A 396 4.92 -18.03 -10.77
N VAL A 397 5.44 -18.89 -11.65
CA VAL A 397 4.63 -19.47 -12.73
C VAL A 397 3.64 -20.48 -12.16
N SER A 398 4.06 -21.32 -11.22
CA SER A 398 3.18 -22.24 -10.51
C SER A 398 2.09 -21.48 -9.72
N THR A 399 2.46 -20.41 -9.02
CA THR A 399 1.54 -19.57 -8.24
C THR A 399 0.44 -18.97 -9.13
N TYR A 400 0.82 -18.30 -10.22
CA TYR A 400 -0.15 -17.71 -11.13
C TYR A 400 -0.94 -18.76 -11.92
N GLY A 401 -0.35 -19.94 -12.16
CA GLY A 401 -1.02 -21.06 -12.78
C GLY A 401 -2.19 -21.60 -11.94
N ILE A 402 -1.98 -21.83 -10.64
CA ILE A 402 -3.08 -22.25 -9.76
C ILE A 402 -4.13 -21.14 -9.57
N GLU A 403 -3.71 -19.88 -9.49
CA GLU A 403 -4.65 -18.74 -9.46
C GLU A 403 -5.53 -18.70 -10.72
N ALA A 404 -4.95 -18.97 -11.89
CA ALA A 404 -5.67 -19.03 -13.15
C ALA A 404 -6.66 -20.20 -13.20
N LEU A 405 -6.30 -21.38 -12.68
CA LEU A 405 -7.19 -22.53 -12.57
C LEU A 405 -8.37 -22.25 -11.62
N VAL A 406 -8.12 -21.58 -10.49
CA VAL A 406 -9.17 -21.16 -9.55
C VAL A 406 -10.08 -20.10 -10.20
N ALA A 407 -9.52 -19.13 -10.92
CA ALA A 407 -10.29 -18.12 -11.63
C ALA A 407 -11.18 -18.74 -12.73
N LEU A 408 -10.66 -19.72 -13.47
CA LEU A 408 -11.40 -20.44 -14.51
C LEU A 408 -12.68 -21.08 -14.00
N ARG A 409 -12.69 -21.55 -12.75
CA ARG A 409 -13.88 -22.15 -12.17
C ARG A 409 -15.05 -21.16 -12.06
N ASN A 410 -14.78 -19.87 -11.94
CA ASN A 410 -15.81 -18.82 -11.94
C ASN A 410 -16.24 -18.40 -13.34
N ASN A 411 -15.61 -18.94 -14.40
CA ASN A 411 -16.01 -18.66 -15.77
C ASN A 411 -17.38 -19.30 -16.07
N PRO A 412 -18.37 -18.55 -16.59
CA PRO A 412 -19.69 -19.10 -16.92
C PRO A 412 -19.66 -20.24 -17.95
N ALA A 413 -18.62 -20.31 -18.79
CA ALA A 413 -18.42 -21.37 -19.77
C ALA A 413 -17.66 -22.59 -19.21
N PHE A 414 -17.31 -22.61 -17.91
CA PHE A 414 -16.61 -23.74 -17.30
C PHE A 414 -17.49 -25.00 -17.34
N PRO A 415 -17.05 -26.11 -17.97
CA PRO A 415 -17.90 -27.29 -18.11
C PRO A 415 -18.19 -27.95 -16.76
N ALA A 416 -19.47 -28.18 -16.43
CA ALA A 416 -19.86 -28.85 -15.19
C ALA A 416 -19.21 -30.23 -15.01
N GLY A 417 -18.97 -30.96 -16.12
CA GLY A 417 -18.27 -32.24 -16.11
C GLY A 417 -16.78 -32.16 -15.73
N GLN A 418 -16.15 -30.98 -15.75
CA GLN A 418 -14.77 -30.77 -15.30
C GLN A 418 -14.67 -30.47 -13.80
N GLN A 419 -15.79 -30.42 -13.08
CA GLN A 419 -15.81 -30.16 -11.65
C GLN A 419 -14.99 -31.18 -10.82
N PRO A 420 -15.10 -32.50 -11.07
CA PRO A 420 -14.25 -33.48 -10.37
C PRO A 420 -12.77 -33.31 -10.68
N LEU A 421 -12.43 -32.95 -11.93
CA LEU A 421 -11.04 -32.66 -12.32
C LEU A 421 -10.50 -31.43 -11.58
N PHE A 422 -11.31 -30.38 -11.44
CA PHE A 422 -10.95 -29.20 -10.66
C PHE A 422 -10.64 -29.53 -9.20
N ILE A 423 -11.47 -30.36 -8.56
CA ILE A 423 -11.22 -30.82 -7.19
C ILE A 423 -9.90 -31.60 -7.11
N GLN A 424 -9.62 -32.51 -8.05
CA GLN A 424 -8.34 -33.24 -8.12
C GLN A 424 -7.14 -32.29 -8.28
N THR A 425 -7.28 -31.23 -9.07
CA THR A 425 -6.23 -30.21 -9.22
C THR A 425 -5.99 -29.45 -7.91
N LEU A 426 -7.04 -29.12 -7.14
CA LEU A 426 -6.89 -28.53 -5.81
C LEU A 426 -6.21 -29.49 -4.84
N GLU A 427 -6.61 -30.77 -4.84
CA GLU A 427 -5.96 -31.80 -4.01
C GLU A 427 -4.49 -31.96 -4.38
N LYS A 428 -4.15 -31.94 -5.67
CA LYS A 428 -2.76 -31.97 -6.15
C LYS A 428 -1.94 -30.76 -5.66
N ALA A 429 -2.54 -29.57 -5.66
CA ALA A 429 -1.91 -28.36 -5.12
C ALA A 429 -1.69 -28.45 -3.60
N ILE A 430 -2.68 -28.91 -2.83
CA ILE A 430 -2.58 -29.10 -1.37
C ILE A 430 -1.57 -30.21 -1.02
N ALA A 431 -1.52 -31.27 -1.82
CA ALA A 431 -0.58 -32.38 -1.63
C ALA A 431 0.87 -31.99 -1.94
N SER A 432 1.10 -30.92 -2.69
CA SER A 432 2.42 -30.42 -3.04
C SER A 432 3.21 -29.93 -1.81
N ASN A 433 4.48 -29.59 -2.03
CA ASN A 433 5.33 -28.91 -1.03
C ASN A 433 5.48 -27.41 -1.31
N ASP A 434 4.66 -26.86 -2.21
CA ASP A 434 4.71 -25.44 -2.55
C ASP A 434 3.67 -24.64 -1.76
N VAL A 435 4.16 -23.73 -0.91
CA VAL A 435 3.32 -22.95 0.01
C VAL A 435 2.27 -22.09 -0.69
N ALA A 436 2.59 -21.56 -1.88
CA ALA A 436 1.66 -20.75 -2.65
C ALA A 436 0.56 -21.61 -3.27
N LEU A 437 0.91 -22.79 -3.78
CA LEU A 437 -0.08 -23.76 -4.29
C LEU A 437 -1.03 -24.22 -3.18
N ILE A 438 -0.49 -24.59 -2.02
CA ILE A 438 -1.27 -25.02 -0.85
C ILE A 438 -2.22 -23.91 -0.41
N GLY A 439 -1.69 -22.69 -0.20
CA GLY A 439 -2.47 -21.56 0.29
C GLY A 439 -3.57 -21.14 -0.67
N THR A 440 -3.27 -21.03 -1.97
CA THR A 440 -4.26 -20.67 -3.00
C THR A 440 -5.36 -21.73 -3.14
N ALA A 441 -5.00 -23.02 -3.14
CA ALA A 441 -5.98 -24.09 -3.25
C ALA A 441 -6.86 -24.20 -2.00
N ALA A 442 -6.28 -24.04 -0.80
CA ALA A 442 -7.04 -23.98 0.45
C ALA A 442 -7.99 -22.77 0.47
N GLY A 443 -7.53 -21.61 -0.01
CA GLY A 443 -8.35 -20.41 -0.15
C GLY A 443 -9.58 -20.64 -1.04
N ALA A 444 -9.40 -21.37 -2.15
CA ALA A 444 -10.50 -21.73 -3.04
C ALA A 444 -11.57 -22.60 -2.34
N LEU A 445 -11.17 -23.49 -1.42
CA LEU A 445 -12.11 -24.38 -0.71
C LEU A 445 -13.10 -23.65 0.20
N HIS A 446 -12.73 -22.47 0.71
CA HIS A 446 -13.62 -21.64 1.54
C HIS A 446 -14.22 -20.44 0.79
N ASP A 447 -14.02 -20.33 -0.52
CA ASP A 447 -14.70 -19.32 -1.34
C ASP A 447 -16.16 -19.74 -1.57
N ALA A 448 -17.08 -18.99 -0.98
CA ALA A 448 -18.52 -19.21 -1.11
C ALA A 448 -19.01 -19.21 -2.58
N LYS A 449 -18.30 -18.53 -3.49
CA LYS A 449 -18.66 -18.48 -4.92
C LYS A 449 -18.38 -19.79 -5.65
N LEU A 450 -17.38 -20.55 -5.20
CA LEU A 450 -17.00 -21.82 -5.81
C LEU A 450 -17.88 -22.98 -5.33
N ASN A 451 -18.61 -22.79 -4.24
CA ASN A 451 -19.59 -23.73 -3.67
C ASN A 451 -19.05 -25.16 -3.41
N LEU A 452 -17.78 -25.27 -3.01
CA LEU A 452 -17.09 -26.57 -2.90
C LEU A 452 -17.40 -27.36 -1.61
N ARG A 453 -18.12 -26.78 -0.65
CA ARG A 453 -18.40 -27.40 0.67
C ARG A 453 -19.00 -28.80 0.53
N ASN A 454 -19.95 -28.95 -0.39
CA ASN A 454 -20.68 -30.19 -0.58
C ASN A 454 -20.01 -31.15 -1.57
N GLU A 455 -18.81 -30.83 -2.06
CA GLU A 455 -18.14 -31.64 -3.07
C GLU A 455 -16.76 -32.11 -2.60
N TYR A 456 -16.02 -31.24 -1.88
CA TYR A 456 -14.72 -31.59 -1.32
C TYR A 456 -14.90 -32.46 -0.06
N ARG A 457 -14.14 -33.56 0.04
CA ARG A 457 -14.27 -34.54 1.15
C ARG A 457 -12.95 -34.88 1.87
N ASN A 458 -11.81 -34.55 1.28
CA ASN A 458 -10.51 -34.99 1.78
C ASN A 458 -9.95 -34.03 2.86
N LEU A 459 -10.57 -34.07 4.04
CA LEU A 459 -10.13 -33.25 5.19
C LEU A 459 -8.76 -33.66 5.72
N ASP A 460 -8.42 -34.95 5.63
CA ASP A 460 -7.14 -35.45 6.11
C ASP A 460 -5.96 -34.90 5.31
N LEU A 461 -6.13 -34.70 4.00
CA LEU A 461 -5.14 -34.01 3.17
C LEU A 461 -4.88 -32.58 3.65
N LEU A 462 -5.92 -31.83 4.06
CA LEU A 462 -5.77 -30.47 4.60
C LEU A 462 -5.01 -30.50 5.92
N ARG A 463 -5.33 -31.43 6.82
CA ARG A 463 -4.65 -31.58 8.11
C ARG A 463 -3.18 -32.00 7.93
N GLN A 464 -2.90 -32.92 6.99
CA GLN A 464 -1.54 -33.31 6.64
C GLN A 464 -0.75 -32.14 6.04
N ALA A 465 -1.36 -31.37 5.13
CA ALA A 465 -0.73 -30.17 4.59
C ALA A 465 -0.41 -29.17 5.70
N GLN A 466 -1.34 -28.94 6.63
CA GLN A 466 -1.16 -28.04 7.77
C GLN A 466 0.02 -28.43 8.67
N GLN A 467 0.25 -29.74 8.89
CA GLN A 467 1.38 -30.25 9.66
C GLN A 467 2.74 -30.02 8.99
N ARG A 468 2.77 -29.82 7.66
CA ARG A 468 4.01 -29.53 6.89
C ARG A 468 4.35 -28.04 6.83
N ILE A 469 3.42 -27.16 7.21
CA ILE A 469 3.62 -25.71 7.16
C ILE A 469 4.59 -25.26 8.27
N VAL A 470 5.56 -24.43 7.92
CA VAL A 470 6.56 -23.91 8.88
C VAL A 470 6.12 -22.54 9.39
N LEU A 471 5.66 -22.48 10.63
CA LEU A 471 5.33 -21.21 11.29
C LEU A 471 6.59 -20.57 11.94
N PRO A 472 6.72 -19.23 11.92
CA PRO A 472 5.75 -18.27 11.40
C PRO A 472 5.94 -17.92 9.91
N ARG A 473 6.97 -18.48 9.25
CA ARG A 473 7.36 -18.19 7.87
C ARG A 473 6.21 -18.29 6.87
N ASP A 474 5.40 -19.34 7.01
CA ASP A 474 4.39 -19.75 6.05
C ASP A 474 2.96 -19.49 6.59
N VAL A 475 2.79 -18.45 7.43
CA VAL A 475 1.55 -18.16 8.17
C VAL A 475 0.32 -17.97 7.28
N GLU A 476 0.45 -17.35 6.11
CA GLU A 476 -0.67 -17.12 5.19
C GLU A 476 -1.26 -18.44 4.67
N ALA A 477 -0.41 -19.42 4.35
CA ALA A 477 -0.87 -20.73 3.89
C ALA A 477 -1.48 -21.54 5.03
N TRP A 478 -0.90 -21.43 6.23
CA TRP A 478 -1.50 -22.01 7.43
C TRP A 478 -2.91 -21.44 7.67
N GLN A 479 -3.07 -20.12 7.56
CA GLN A 479 -4.36 -19.44 7.75
C GLN A 479 -5.39 -19.89 6.72
N ALA A 480 -5.01 -19.97 5.44
CA ALA A 480 -5.89 -20.45 4.38
C ALA A 480 -6.35 -21.90 4.63
N LEU A 481 -5.44 -22.79 5.04
CA LEU A 481 -5.78 -24.17 5.42
C LEU A 481 -6.75 -24.22 6.61
N GLN A 482 -6.51 -23.40 7.62
CA GLN A 482 -7.38 -23.37 8.80
C GLN A 482 -8.78 -22.83 8.45
N GLN A 483 -8.86 -21.79 7.62
CA GLN A 483 -10.13 -21.24 7.16
C GLN A 483 -10.90 -22.25 6.30
N ALA A 484 -10.20 -23.01 5.46
CA ALA A 484 -10.78 -24.13 4.71
C ALA A 484 -11.37 -25.20 5.63
N LEU A 485 -10.60 -25.66 6.63
CA LEU A 485 -11.06 -26.64 7.62
C LEU A 485 -12.30 -26.13 8.37
N ASP A 486 -12.21 -24.92 8.95
CA ASP A 486 -13.33 -24.31 9.69
C ASP A 486 -14.59 -24.18 8.82
N PHE A 487 -14.43 -23.78 7.56
CA PHE A 487 -15.54 -23.64 6.61
C PHE A 487 -16.17 -24.97 6.22
N LEU A 488 -15.37 -26.02 5.98
CA LEU A 488 -15.84 -27.35 5.59
C LEU A 488 -16.48 -28.11 6.77
N GLU A 489 -15.95 -27.91 7.98
CA GLU A 489 -16.48 -28.50 9.22
C GLU A 489 -17.67 -27.69 9.80
N SER A 490 -18.06 -26.58 9.17
CA SER A 490 -19.13 -25.69 9.64
C SER A 490 -18.92 -25.16 11.06
N LYS A 491 -17.67 -24.81 11.38
CA LYS A 491 -17.31 -24.28 12.69
C LYS A 491 -17.92 -22.88 12.88
N ALA A 492 -18.63 -22.68 13.99
CA ALA A 492 -19.33 -21.42 14.27
C ALA A 492 -18.38 -20.26 14.60
N THR A 493 -17.24 -20.56 15.24
CA THR A 493 -16.20 -19.59 15.57
C THR A 493 -14.92 -19.91 14.82
N PRO A 494 -14.36 -18.95 14.07
CA PRO A 494 -13.08 -19.14 13.41
C PRO A 494 -12.01 -19.55 14.42
N THR A 495 -11.23 -20.56 14.06
CA THR A 495 -10.07 -20.97 14.84
C THR A 495 -9.05 -19.83 14.82
N PRO A 496 -8.60 -19.34 15.98
CA PRO A 496 -7.58 -18.30 15.99
C PRO A 496 -6.32 -18.84 15.33
N THR A 497 -5.66 -18.00 14.52
CA THR A 497 -4.30 -18.30 14.08
C THR A 497 -3.46 -18.57 15.32
N PRO A 498 -2.71 -19.68 15.39
CA PRO A 498 -1.79 -19.95 16.47
C PRO A 498 -0.97 -18.69 16.66
N SER A 499 -1.07 -18.11 17.85
CA SER A 499 -0.11 -17.13 18.34
C SER A 499 1.18 -17.89 18.63
N ALA A 500 1.78 -18.44 17.59
CA ALA A 500 2.95 -19.26 17.66
C ALA A 500 4.05 -18.60 16.83
N ALA A 501 5.23 -18.65 17.42
CA ALA A 501 6.51 -18.78 16.74
C ALA A 501 7.31 -17.48 16.53
N ALA A 502 8.52 -17.52 17.10
CA ALA A 502 9.66 -16.66 16.84
C ALA A 502 9.33 -15.17 16.63
N GLN A 503 8.84 -14.52 17.68
CA GLN A 503 8.96 -13.06 17.74
C GLN A 503 10.44 -12.73 17.71
N HIS A 504 10.84 -11.85 16.79
CA HIS A 504 12.20 -11.38 16.70
C HIS A 504 12.38 -10.16 17.62
N PRO A 505 12.93 -10.32 18.84
CA PRO A 505 13.04 -9.21 19.77
C PRO A 505 13.99 -8.16 19.21
N ILE A 506 13.79 -6.90 19.60
CA ILE A 506 14.66 -5.81 19.16
C ILE A 506 16.11 -6.08 19.59
N ASP A 507 17.02 -6.20 18.62
CA ASP A 507 18.46 -6.26 18.87
C ASP A 507 18.98 -4.87 19.23
N TRP A 508 18.96 -4.55 20.52
CA TRP A 508 19.43 -3.26 21.02
C TRP A 508 20.93 -3.00 20.80
N LYS A 509 21.75 -4.06 20.64
CA LYS A 509 23.16 -3.91 20.34
C LYS A 509 23.33 -3.42 18.90
N LEU A 510 22.59 -4.01 17.96
CA LEU A 510 22.56 -3.56 16.58
C LEU A 510 21.97 -2.15 16.47
N VAL A 511 20.80 -1.89 17.09
CA VAL A 511 20.15 -0.57 17.08
C VAL A 511 21.08 0.53 17.56
N ALA A 512 21.85 0.30 18.65
CA ALA A 512 22.79 1.29 19.16
C ALA A 512 23.90 1.68 18.16
N GLY A 513 24.21 0.81 17.19
CA GLY A 513 25.19 1.06 16.14
C GLY A 513 24.63 1.76 14.88
N ILE A 514 23.31 1.92 14.76
CA ILE A 514 22.66 2.53 13.58
C ILE A 514 22.54 4.05 13.78
N PRO A 515 23.13 4.91 12.93
CA PRO A 515 22.95 6.36 13.02
C PRO A 515 21.48 6.81 12.84
N ALA A 516 21.09 7.93 13.45
CA ALA A 516 19.71 8.47 13.40
C ALA A 516 19.20 8.80 11.98
N GLY A 517 20.11 8.91 11.01
CA GLY A 517 19.81 9.16 9.59
C GLY A 517 20.45 8.13 8.67
N GLN A 518 20.64 6.88 9.11
CA GLN A 518 21.22 5.81 8.29
C GLN A 518 20.53 5.74 6.93
N ARG A 519 21.33 5.71 5.86
CA ARG A 519 20.85 5.55 4.48
C ARG A 519 21.14 4.17 3.95
N ALA A 520 20.23 3.64 3.14
CA ALA A 520 20.41 2.42 2.35
C ALA A 520 20.23 2.74 0.87
N VAL A 521 21.16 2.33 0.02
CA VAL A 521 21.04 2.42 -1.44
C VAL A 521 20.53 1.08 -1.94
N VAL A 522 19.38 1.08 -2.60
CA VAL A 522 18.83 -0.08 -3.30
C VAL A 522 19.19 0.05 -4.77
N HIS A 523 20.13 -0.77 -5.23
CA HIS A 523 20.52 -0.83 -6.64
C HIS A 523 19.50 -1.68 -7.39
N THR A 524 18.73 -1.08 -8.29
CA THR A 524 17.71 -1.81 -9.08
C THR A 524 18.11 -1.96 -10.56
N SER A 525 17.40 -2.79 -11.30
CA SER A 525 17.49 -2.82 -12.78
C SER A 525 17.10 -1.50 -13.46
N LYS A 526 16.41 -0.59 -12.75
CA LYS A 526 15.92 0.71 -13.27
C LYS A 526 16.71 1.92 -12.77
N GLY A 527 17.74 1.70 -11.96
CA GLY A 527 18.55 2.73 -11.29
C GLY A 527 18.53 2.60 -9.77
N ASP A 528 19.12 3.58 -9.11
CA ASP A 528 19.29 3.55 -7.66
C ASP A 528 18.15 4.26 -6.93
N VAL A 529 17.75 3.69 -5.80
CA VAL A 529 16.81 4.32 -4.86
C VAL A 529 17.50 4.47 -3.52
N VAL A 530 17.54 5.69 -2.98
CA VAL A 530 18.16 5.96 -1.67
C VAL A 530 17.07 6.08 -0.62
N LEU A 531 17.12 5.18 0.35
CA LEU A 531 16.22 5.14 1.50
C LEU A 531 16.90 5.77 2.72
N ARG A 532 16.18 6.62 3.45
CA ARG A 532 16.54 7.03 4.81
C ARG A 532 15.75 6.19 5.80
N LEU A 533 16.47 5.44 6.64
CA LEU A 533 15.89 4.55 7.65
C LEU A 533 15.39 5.37 8.85
N LEU A 534 14.25 4.96 9.42
CA LEU A 534 13.57 5.63 10.53
C LEU A 534 13.79 4.86 11.85
N VAL A 535 15.05 4.68 12.25
CA VAL A 535 15.41 3.86 13.43
C VAL A 535 14.77 4.35 14.73
N GLU A 536 14.45 5.65 14.81
CA GLU A 536 13.83 6.24 16.00
C GLU A 536 12.34 5.93 16.12
N GLU A 537 11.67 5.61 15.00
CA GLU A 537 10.24 5.34 14.94
C GLU A 537 9.94 3.83 14.89
N ALA A 538 10.80 3.06 14.20
CA ALA A 538 10.64 1.62 13.99
C ALA A 538 11.97 0.86 14.25
N PRO A 539 12.53 0.91 15.47
CA PRO A 539 13.83 0.32 15.78
C PRO A 539 13.93 -1.18 15.48
N GLY A 540 12.88 -1.97 15.75
CA GLY A 540 12.88 -3.41 15.49
C GLY A 540 12.91 -3.71 13.99
N SER A 541 12.06 -3.04 13.23
CA SER A 541 11.98 -3.17 11.77
C SER A 541 13.26 -2.73 11.07
N VAL A 542 13.84 -1.60 11.50
CA VAL A 542 15.10 -1.11 10.94
C VAL A 542 16.27 -2.04 11.27
N ALA A 543 16.34 -2.56 12.50
CA ALA A 543 17.37 -3.53 12.88
C ALA A 543 17.30 -4.82 12.04
N SER A 544 16.10 -5.38 11.87
CA SER A 544 15.89 -6.56 11.03
C SER A 544 16.27 -6.30 9.57
N PHE A 545 15.85 -5.17 8.99
CA PHE A 545 16.24 -4.78 7.64
C PHE A 545 17.76 -4.66 7.48
N VAL A 546 18.44 -3.96 8.40
CA VAL A 546 19.90 -3.80 8.41
C VAL A 546 20.62 -5.15 8.50
N GLN A 547 20.15 -6.05 9.37
CA GLN A 547 20.69 -7.40 9.50
C GLN A 547 20.55 -8.19 8.19
N LEU A 548 19.37 -8.15 7.54
CA LEU A 548 19.13 -8.81 6.26
C LEU A 548 19.99 -8.22 5.13
N VAL A 549 20.24 -6.91 5.14
CA VAL A 549 21.17 -6.26 4.22
C VAL A 549 22.60 -6.76 4.41
N HIS A 550 23.09 -6.86 5.65
CA HIS A 550 24.42 -7.40 5.95
C HIS A 550 24.59 -8.86 5.52
N GLN A 551 23.51 -9.64 5.53
CA GLN A 551 23.48 -11.02 5.05
C GLN A 551 23.39 -11.13 3.52
N GLY A 552 23.28 -10.02 2.79
CA GLY A 552 23.04 -10.02 1.35
C GLY A 552 21.67 -10.58 0.97
N PHE A 553 20.71 -10.65 1.90
CA PHE A 553 19.44 -11.33 1.72
C PHE A 553 18.66 -10.81 0.51
N TYR A 554 18.68 -9.49 0.29
CA TYR A 554 17.93 -8.82 -0.77
C TYR A 554 18.57 -8.92 -2.16
N ASN A 555 19.82 -9.37 -2.26
CA ASN A 555 20.56 -9.41 -3.52
C ASN A 555 19.91 -10.41 -4.48
N GLY A 556 19.64 -9.96 -5.71
CA GLY A 556 19.00 -10.76 -6.76
C GLY A 556 17.49 -11.01 -6.57
N LYS A 557 16.85 -10.44 -5.54
CA LYS A 557 15.40 -10.55 -5.36
C LYS A 557 14.65 -9.63 -6.33
N ASN A 558 13.35 -9.88 -6.52
CA ASN A 558 12.52 -9.11 -7.46
C ASN A 558 11.49 -8.22 -6.76
N PHE A 559 11.10 -7.15 -7.45
CA PHE A 559 9.81 -6.49 -7.26
C PHE A 559 8.73 -7.40 -7.86
N HIS A 560 8.17 -8.28 -7.04
CA HIS A 560 7.21 -9.29 -7.48
C HIS A 560 5.79 -8.73 -7.64
N ARG A 561 5.49 -7.59 -7.01
CA ARG A 561 4.18 -6.95 -7.07
C ARG A 561 4.33 -5.45 -7.26
N VAL A 562 3.76 -4.94 -8.35
CA VAL A 562 3.66 -3.49 -8.62
C VAL A 562 2.23 -3.17 -8.98
N VAL A 563 1.57 -2.32 -8.20
CA VAL A 563 0.20 -1.89 -8.45
C VAL A 563 0.22 -0.44 -8.95
N PRO A 564 -0.31 -0.17 -10.17
CA PRO A 564 -0.32 1.18 -10.72
C PRO A 564 -0.84 2.24 -9.76
N ASN A 565 -0.11 3.35 -9.60
CA ASN A 565 -0.45 4.45 -8.69
C ASN A 565 -0.78 3.97 -7.26
N PHE A 566 -0.03 3.00 -6.74
CA PHE A 566 -0.19 2.54 -5.37
C PHE A 566 1.15 2.19 -4.73
N VAL A 567 1.70 1.01 -5.02
CA VAL A 567 2.95 0.54 -4.41
C VAL A 567 3.77 -0.34 -5.34
N ALA A 568 5.09 -0.31 -5.17
CA ALA A 568 6.03 -1.30 -5.67
C ALA A 568 6.59 -2.12 -4.50
N GLN A 569 6.40 -3.44 -4.50
CA GLN A 569 6.70 -4.35 -3.40
C GLN A 569 7.76 -5.38 -3.81
N GLY A 570 8.76 -5.55 -2.94
CA GLY A 570 9.91 -6.43 -3.13
C GLY A 570 10.30 -7.16 -1.85
N GLY A 571 11.44 -7.84 -1.88
CA GLY A 571 12.01 -8.53 -0.72
C GLY A 571 11.52 -9.96 -0.49
N CYS A 572 10.52 -10.45 -1.25
CA CYS A 572 10.06 -11.83 -1.16
C CYS A 572 11.15 -12.82 -1.60
N PRO A 573 11.55 -13.80 -0.77
CA PRO A 573 12.58 -14.79 -1.12
C PRO A 573 12.16 -15.75 -2.23
N ARG A 574 10.84 -15.93 -2.43
CA ARG A 574 10.27 -16.77 -3.50
C ARG A 574 9.96 -16.00 -4.79
N GLY A 575 9.85 -14.66 -4.71
CA GLY A 575 9.49 -13.82 -5.85
C GLY A 575 8.02 -13.90 -6.29
N ASP A 576 7.16 -14.56 -5.53
CA ASP A 576 5.72 -14.76 -5.83
C ASP A 576 4.79 -14.14 -4.77
N GLY A 577 5.35 -13.54 -3.71
CA GLY A 577 4.61 -12.94 -2.61
C GLY A 577 4.38 -13.84 -1.40
N TRP A 578 4.61 -15.15 -1.50
CA TRP A 578 4.30 -16.13 -0.44
C TRP A 578 5.48 -16.47 0.49
N GLY A 579 6.60 -15.75 0.38
CA GLY A 579 7.83 -16.04 1.14
C GLY A 579 8.08 -15.09 2.31
N GLY A 580 8.59 -15.63 3.42
CA GLY A 580 9.00 -14.87 4.60
C GLY A 580 10.31 -15.35 5.22
N THR A 581 10.72 -14.73 6.32
CA THR A 581 11.76 -15.22 7.24
C THR A 581 11.17 -16.25 8.21
N ASP A 582 12.02 -16.92 8.98
CA ASP A 582 11.65 -17.85 10.05
C ASP A 582 11.17 -17.16 11.35
N TYR A 583 10.92 -15.86 11.29
CA TYR A 583 10.45 -15.02 12.40
C TYR A 583 9.47 -13.96 11.91
N THR A 584 8.69 -13.40 12.84
CA THR A 584 7.86 -12.22 12.59
C THR A 584 8.33 -11.03 13.40
N LEU A 585 8.01 -9.85 12.88
CA LEU A 585 8.19 -8.56 13.53
C LEU A 585 6.84 -8.07 14.05
N ARG A 586 6.90 -7.39 15.19
CA ARG A 586 5.74 -6.68 15.75
C ARG A 586 5.55 -5.36 14.99
N SER A 587 4.29 -4.97 14.79
CA SER A 587 4.01 -3.70 14.14
C SER A 587 4.49 -2.51 14.98
N GLU A 588 5.13 -1.53 14.36
CA GLU A 588 5.61 -0.30 14.98
C GLU A 588 4.87 0.90 14.37
N PHE A 589 3.71 1.22 14.94
CA PHE A 589 2.86 2.30 14.46
C PHE A 589 3.27 3.64 15.08
N ALA A 590 3.76 4.54 14.23
CA ALA A 590 4.08 5.93 14.57
C ALA A 590 3.00 6.90 14.05
N ASP A 591 2.96 8.12 14.61
CA ASP A 591 2.15 9.25 14.12
C ASP A 591 2.73 9.82 12.81
N ARG A 592 2.77 8.97 11.78
CA ARG A 592 3.31 9.25 10.45
C ARG A 592 2.31 8.82 9.38
N GLN A 593 2.25 9.62 8.31
CA GLN A 593 1.41 9.34 7.15
C GLN A 593 2.22 8.68 6.03
N TYR A 594 1.62 7.73 5.32
CA TYR A 594 2.12 7.21 4.06
C TYR A 594 1.96 8.25 2.95
N ALA A 595 2.96 9.14 2.85
CA ALA A 595 3.15 10.02 1.70
C ALA A 595 3.71 9.25 0.50
N GLU A 596 3.95 9.94 -0.63
CA GLU A 596 4.76 9.41 -1.72
C GLU A 596 6.18 9.06 -1.23
N GLY A 597 6.70 7.89 -1.61
CA GLY A 597 8.03 7.43 -1.21
C GLY A 597 8.11 6.91 0.23
N ALA A 598 6.99 6.74 0.94
CA ALA A 598 7.00 6.03 2.21
C ALA A 598 7.30 4.54 1.99
N VAL A 599 8.14 3.96 2.85
CA VAL A 599 8.53 2.55 2.77
C VAL A 599 7.95 1.78 3.94
N GLY A 600 7.06 0.84 3.63
CA GLY A 600 6.37 0.02 4.62
C GLY A 600 6.76 -1.45 4.58
N LEU A 601 6.61 -2.16 5.69
CA LEU A 601 6.68 -3.61 5.73
C LEU A 601 5.33 -4.22 5.31
N ALA A 602 5.36 -5.24 4.47
CA ALA A 602 4.16 -6.01 4.14
C ALA A 602 3.76 -6.91 5.32
N SER A 603 2.47 -7.13 5.50
CA SER A 603 1.93 -7.98 6.58
C SER A 603 0.62 -8.65 6.17
N ALA A 604 0.39 -9.84 6.74
CA ALA A 604 -0.88 -10.59 6.67
C ALA A 604 -1.90 -10.13 7.74
N GLY A 605 -1.55 -9.08 8.50
CA GLY A 605 -2.26 -8.63 9.69
C GLY A 605 -1.29 -7.94 10.65
N LYS A 606 -1.83 -7.34 11.70
CA LYS A 606 -0.99 -6.75 12.76
C LYS A 606 -0.07 -7.83 13.34
N ASP A 607 1.20 -7.49 13.54
CA ASP A 607 2.23 -8.35 14.14
C ASP A 607 2.61 -9.58 13.30
N THR A 608 2.59 -9.43 11.98
CA THR A 608 2.95 -10.50 11.03
C THR A 608 3.95 -10.04 9.98
N GLU A 609 4.55 -8.87 10.17
CA GLU A 609 5.60 -8.33 9.33
C GLU A 609 6.84 -9.26 9.30
N SER A 610 7.61 -9.20 8.21
CA SER A 610 8.82 -10.00 8.02
C SER A 610 9.79 -9.22 7.10
N CYS A 611 10.30 -9.84 6.03
CA CYS A 611 11.34 -9.28 5.16
C CYS A 611 10.82 -8.52 3.94
N GLN A 612 9.54 -8.67 3.60
CA GLN A 612 8.94 -8.01 2.44
C GLN A 612 8.61 -6.55 2.75
N TRP A 613 8.92 -5.66 1.81
CA TRP A 613 8.67 -4.23 1.93
C TRP A 613 8.13 -3.64 0.64
N PHE A 614 7.50 -2.48 0.75
CA PHE A 614 6.92 -1.76 -0.39
C PHE A 614 7.22 -0.27 -0.32
N ILE A 615 7.28 0.38 -1.49
CA ILE A 615 7.42 1.83 -1.64
C ILE A 615 6.14 2.38 -2.28
N THR A 616 5.58 3.45 -1.70
CA THR A 616 4.37 4.10 -2.22
C THR A 616 4.66 5.00 -3.43
N HIS A 617 3.83 4.90 -4.48
CA HIS A 617 3.86 5.80 -5.65
C HIS A 617 3.15 7.12 -5.41
N SER A 618 2.25 7.17 -4.44
CA SER A 618 1.42 8.33 -4.13
C SER A 618 1.01 8.29 -2.65
N PRO A 619 0.40 9.34 -2.09
CA PRO A 619 -0.14 9.27 -0.73
C PRO A 619 -1.17 8.15 -0.57
N THR A 620 -0.92 7.24 0.38
CA THR A 620 -1.78 6.08 0.67
C THR A 620 -2.29 6.09 2.11
N PRO A 621 -3.09 7.09 2.52
CA PRO A 621 -3.45 7.31 3.92
C PRO A 621 -4.26 6.18 4.56
N HIS A 622 -4.82 5.26 3.77
CA HIS A 622 -5.53 4.07 4.26
C HIS A 622 -4.60 3.03 4.91
N LEU A 623 -3.28 3.19 4.75
CA LEU A 623 -2.25 2.38 5.38
C LEU A 623 -1.76 2.98 6.72
N ASP A 624 -2.02 4.26 6.99
CA ASP A 624 -1.54 4.97 8.18
C ASP A 624 -2.00 4.29 9.46
N GLY A 625 -1.05 4.02 10.36
CA GLY A 625 -1.31 3.35 11.63
C GLY A 625 -1.80 1.90 11.48
N ARG A 626 -1.65 1.29 10.30
CA ARG A 626 -1.98 -0.12 10.02
C ARG A 626 -0.80 -0.94 9.54
N TYR A 627 0.21 -0.28 8.99
CA TYR A 627 1.47 -0.86 8.55
C TYR A 627 2.63 -0.05 9.13
N THR A 628 3.74 -0.72 9.40
CA THR A 628 4.96 -0.10 9.92
C THR A 628 5.67 0.69 8.81
N ILE A 629 5.96 1.97 9.03
CA ILE A 629 6.81 2.79 8.14
C ILE A 629 8.22 2.79 8.72
N PHE A 630 9.17 2.10 8.09
CA PHE A 630 10.54 1.96 8.60
C PHE A 630 11.57 2.76 7.80
N ALA A 631 11.21 3.28 6.63
CA ALA A 631 12.07 4.14 5.83
C ALA A 631 11.26 5.10 4.95
N VAL A 632 11.95 6.09 4.37
CA VAL A 632 11.41 6.96 3.32
C VAL A 632 12.42 7.06 2.17
N VAL A 633 11.92 7.17 0.94
CA VAL A 633 12.75 7.48 -0.21
C VAL A 633 13.22 8.92 -0.11
N GLU A 634 14.53 9.11 -0.09
CA GLU A 634 15.18 10.42 -0.10
C GLU A 634 15.60 10.83 -1.52
N ARG A 635 15.96 9.86 -2.38
CA ARG A 635 16.29 10.05 -3.81
C ARG A 635 15.87 8.84 -4.64
N GLY A 636 15.57 9.05 -5.92
CA GLY A 636 15.22 7.97 -6.86
C GLY A 636 13.73 7.69 -7.02
N MET A 637 12.84 8.65 -6.71
CA MET A 637 11.40 8.46 -6.91
C MET A 637 11.03 8.24 -8.39
N GLU A 638 11.75 8.88 -9.31
CA GLU A 638 11.65 8.64 -10.75
C GLU A 638 12.02 7.20 -11.15
N VAL A 639 12.92 6.56 -10.40
CA VAL A 639 13.22 5.14 -10.56
C VAL A 639 12.03 4.32 -10.06
N VAL A 640 11.52 4.59 -8.86
CA VAL A 640 10.37 3.89 -8.25
C VAL A 640 9.14 3.93 -9.17
N HIS A 641 8.89 5.06 -9.84
CA HIS A 641 7.78 5.21 -10.78
C HIS A 641 7.93 4.41 -12.08
N ARG A 642 9.15 3.96 -12.40
CA ARG A 642 9.46 3.12 -13.58
C ARG A 642 9.63 1.63 -13.26
N ILE A 643 9.68 1.25 -11.99
CA ILE A 643 9.74 -0.15 -11.57
C ILE A 643 8.47 -0.86 -12.05
N ASP A 644 8.65 -2.01 -12.69
CA ASP A 644 7.58 -2.94 -13.04
C ASP A 644 7.82 -4.31 -12.38
N ILE A 645 6.83 -5.20 -12.48
CA ILE A 645 6.93 -6.56 -11.96
C ILE A 645 8.13 -7.28 -12.60
N GLY A 646 8.90 -7.97 -11.78
CA GLY A 646 10.08 -8.72 -12.20
C GLY A 646 11.36 -7.90 -12.31
N ASP A 647 11.31 -6.58 -12.11
CA ASP A 647 12.53 -5.80 -11.93
C ASP A 647 13.31 -6.26 -10.71
N GLN A 648 14.64 -6.24 -10.81
CA GLN A 648 15.53 -6.84 -9.83
C GLN A 648 16.07 -5.80 -8.84
N ILE A 649 16.18 -6.21 -7.58
CA ILE A 649 17.05 -5.64 -6.56
C ILE A 649 18.41 -6.31 -6.75
N ARG A 650 19.34 -5.62 -7.42
CA ARG A 650 20.69 -6.14 -7.69
C ARG A 650 21.48 -6.29 -6.38
N SER A 651 21.46 -5.25 -5.55
CA SER A 651 22.04 -5.25 -4.21
C SER A 651 21.41 -4.15 -3.34
N VAL A 652 21.63 -4.25 -2.03
CA VAL A 652 21.32 -3.18 -1.08
C VAL A 652 22.57 -2.89 -0.25
N GLU A 653 22.92 -1.61 -0.11
CA GLU A 653 24.14 -1.18 0.58
C GLU A 653 23.83 -0.10 1.63
N LEU A 654 24.39 -0.23 2.83
CA LEU A 654 24.31 0.82 3.85
C LEU A 654 25.38 1.87 3.59
N GLN A 655 24.98 3.13 3.44
CA GLN A 655 25.94 4.21 3.29
C GLN A 655 26.71 4.41 4.59
N LYS A 656 28.03 4.56 4.47
CA LYS A 656 28.85 4.88 5.64
C LYS A 656 28.43 6.27 6.17
N PRO A 657 28.36 6.42 7.51
CA PRO A 657 28.00 7.68 8.15
C PRO A 657 28.87 8.86 7.75
#